data_AF-A0A9P7AUY6-F1
#
_entry.id   AF-A0A9P7AUY6-F1
#
_cell.length_a   1.000
_cell.length_b   1.000
_cell.length_c   1.000
_cell.angle_alpha   90.00
_cell.angle_beta   90.00
_cell.angle_gamma   90.00
#
_symmetry.space_group_name_H-M   'P 1'
#
loop_
_entity.id
_entity.type
_entity.pdbx_description
1 polymer ?
#
loop_
_entity_poly.entity_id
_entity_poly.type
_entity_poly.pdbx_seq_one_letter_code
_entity_poly.pdbx_strand_id
1 'polypeptide(L)'
;MPSYVVVGASRGLGYEWLRQLSQDSKNIVIGLVREVKTTQTKLDADNVKNVTLFQGDMADAEGLRAAAAETAKITPSVDYLIVNGAYIPKSPPHLNPTDFTGKEDELKKEMHDSLDVNVLGVIFSINAFVPLVRKSSIKKIAVISTGMADTEFVVNGGVGGTVTYASLKAATNMVVAKYAVELKSDGIALLALSPGLVNTRETPPTEQEMQAFKGMMSAFQVIAPHFQGPIQPAESVVAQKKVIENLPFEQSGAFLSHWGNKEWLMVGPARSKGGCWTCKLRKKKCDESRPSCAACIDLGLDCHGYGPKPSWMDGGAAERDVLAQVRQKVKLTASQKRKSKPYEPQQAADNAPDQQGNRTAANPVKSAYFSSSDQPLHVLDQRLLSTSQRDSSANNPVVNYDSSEATPRFLERVPQESRLKEDEAGLLMHYIDFVFPQQFPFYRPTTADGGRGWLLSLLMQMDPLYYASLSIAAYHQHYEAYYGTKLESEMPACPRLDEQHRQYVLSLERLRHHLGGVANSQAESFLKDHIEVLACMVLLVSLEVFKGVGGSWQIHLKAASNLLPTIRAAYDADHTKLSDTHSMALIFFSRVLEWYSTLSGATTGTQSFIQTSGAFGGSACIPSHKLMGCEDWVLFGIMNITELGHWKDSMQAKKRLSVRDLAARAGRIEDLLENGLKKISTGADGILDHDLLSRESKFDKFCVTSVFVYAALIYLHVIVSGAYPDLPEIQSNVSLARDVFRRMEGSDLVRNLSWPLCIIGCMTNGDQEQFFRGIALSSNVGRFPFGSSAHVLNIMEECWRLRRSTDQAFEAVHWMNAMQSLNLNILLV
;
A
#
# COMPACT_ATOMS: atom_id res chain seq x y z
N MET A 1 40.47 11.28 12.90
CA MET A 1 40.53 10.05 13.72
C MET A 1 39.12 9.79 14.18
N PRO A 2 38.49 8.67 13.82
CA PRO A 2 37.10 8.42 14.20
C PRO A 2 36.94 8.35 15.72
N SER A 3 35.92 9.01 16.24
CA SER A 3 35.67 9.18 17.67
C SER A 3 34.39 8.48 18.11
N TYR A 4 34.52 7.58 19.09
CA TYR A 4 33.45 6.72 19.59
C TYR A 4 33.24 6.96 21.08
N VAL A 5 31.97 7.19 21.47
CA VAL A 5 31.53 7.20 22.86
C VAL A 5 30.59 6.02 23.06
N VAL A 6 30.92 5.11 23.98
CA VAL A 6 30.10 3.94 24.32
C VAL A 6 29.52 4.12 25.72
N VAL A 7 28.20 4.27 25.82
CA VAL A 7 27.49 4.45 27.10
C VAL A 7 27.07 3.11 27.67
N GLY A 8 27.45 2.82 28.92
CA GLY A 8 27.21 1.52 29.54
C GLY A 8 28.22 0.46 29.09
N ALA A 9 29.52 0.79 29.18
CA ALA A 9 30.61 0.04 28.55
C ALA A 9 31.33 -1.00 29.45
N SER A 10 30.86 -1.26 30.68
CA SER A 10 31.61 -2.04 31.68
C SER A 10 31.55 -3.57 31.50
N ARG A 11 30.55 -4.09 30.77
CA ARG A 11 30.36 -5.54 30.54
C ARG A 11 29.58 -5.82 29.25
N GLY A 12 29.53 -7.11 28.88
CA GLY A 12 28.76 -7.59 27.73
C GLY A 12 29.11 -6.88 26.42
N LEU A 13 28.10 -6.56 25.62
CA LEU A 13 28.24 -5.84 24.34
C LEU A 13 29.04 -4.54 24.48
N GLY A 14 28.78 -3.71 25.49
CA GLY A 14 29.45 -2.41 25.66
C GLY A 14 30.95 -2.54 25.93
N TYR A 15 31.37 -3.58 26.64
CA TYR A 15 32.78 -3.87 26.87
C TYR A 15 33.46 -4.46 25.63
N GLU A 16 32.77 -5.29 24.87
CA GLU A 16 33.28 -5.83 23.61
C GLU A 16 33.38 -4.75 22.52
N TRP A 17 32.48 -3.74 22.53
CA TRP A 17 32.63 -2.52 21.74
C TRP A 17 33.97 -1.81 22.04
N LEU A 18 34.37 -1.67 23.31
CA LEU A 18 35.70 -1.13 23.65
C LEU A 18 36.82 -2.01 23.09
N ARG A 19 36.76 -3.33 23.34
CA ARG A 19 37.75 -4.33 22.89
C ARG A 19 37.95 -4.37 21.38
N GLN A 20 36.92 -4.10 20.58
CA GLN A 20 37.03 -4.09 19.12
C GLN A 20 37.44 -2.72 18.56
N LEU A 21 36.89 -1.63 19.09
CA LEU A 21 37.20 -0.29 18.60
C LEU A 21 38.65 0.10 18.88
N SER A 22 39.24 -0.33 20.00
CA SER A 22 40.60 0.09 20.37
C SER A 22 41.73 -0.66 19.64
N GLN A 23 41.39 -1.68 18.85
CA GLN A 23 42.34 -2.41 17.99
C GLN A 23 42.89 -1.56 16.83
N ASP A 24 42.15 -0.53 16.39
CA ASP A 24 42.72 0.52 15.53
C ASP A 24 43.14 1.71 16.41
N SER A 25 44.45 1.96 16.48
CA SER A 25 45.05 3.08 17.22
C SER A 25 44.72 4.46 16.65
N LYS A 26 44.02 4.54 15.51
CA LYS A 26 43.46 5.77 14.94
C LYS A 26 42.07 6.12 15.47
N ASN A 27 41.46 5.25 16.27
CA ASN A 27 40.18 5.54 16.92
C ASN A 27 40.41 6.23 18.26
N ILE A 28 39.62 7.26 18.55
CA ILE A 28 39.45 7.79 19.91
C ILE A 28 38.29 7.01 20.52
N VAL A 29 38.55 6.18 21.55
CA VAL A 29 37.56 5.28 22.15
C VAL A 29 37.31 5.67 23.60
N ILE A 30 36.08 6.09 23.90
CA ILE A 30 35.67 6.59 25.21
C ILE A 30 34.53 5.70 25.75
N GLY A 31 34.73 5.11 26.92
CA GLY A 31 33.75 4.28 27.61
C GLY A 31 33.16 4.98 28.83
N LEU A 32 31.83 5.11 28.86
CA LEU A 32 31.10 5.61 30.02
C LEU A 32 30.64 4.42 30.87
N VAL A 33 31.07 4.42 32.13
CA VAL A 33 30.86 3.34 33.10
C VAL A 33 30.56 3.90 34.48
N ARG A 34 29.84 3.15 35.32
CA ARG A 34 29.57 3.59 36.69
C ARG A 34 30.81 3.53 37.59
N GLU A 35 31.58 2.46 37.44
CA GLU A 35 32.81 2.23 38.20
C GLU A 35 34.01 2.16 37.26
N VAL A 36 34.76 3.27 37.19
CA VAL A 36 35.95 3.41 36.34
C VAL A 36 37.03 2.42 36.76
N LYS A 37 37.36 2.36 38.06
CA LYS A 37 38.46 1.52 38.59
C LYS A 37 38.28 0.04 38.25
N THR A 38 37.09 -0.50 38.51
CA THR A 38 36.76 -1.92 38.23
C THR A 38 36.83 -2.24 36.74
N THR A 39 36.37 -1.33 35.88
CA THR A 39 36.44 -1.53 34.42
C THR A 39 37.88 -1.40 33.93
N GLN A 40 38.67 -0.46 34.46
CA GLN A 40 40.08 -0.29 34.11
C GLN A 40 40.89 -1.56 34.43
N THR A 41 40.74 -2.12 35.63
CA THR A 41 41.41 -3.39 35.99
C THR A 41 41.05 -4.54 35.04
N LYS A 42 39.83 -4.56 34.47
CA LYS A 42 39.42 -5.54 33.46
C LYS A 42 40.09 -5.29 32.11
N LEU A 43 40.16 -4.03 31.66
CA LEU A 43 40.90 -3.63 30.46
C LEU A 43 42.40 -3.96 30.58
N ASP A 44 43.00 -3.67 31.73
CA ASP A 44 44.42 -3.94 32.01
C ASP A 44 44.72 -5.45 31.95
N ALA A 45 43.86 -6.28 32.57
CA ALA A 45 43.98 -7.74 32.56
C ALA A 45 43.78 -8.36 31.17
N ASP A 46 42.85 -7.82 30.38
CA ASP A 46 42.66 -8.19 28.97
C ASP A 46 43.73 -7.58 28.02
N ASN A 47 44.65 -6.74 28.53
CA ASN A 47 45.64 -5.97 27.77
C ASN A 47 45.02 -5.03 26.70
N VAL A 48 43.82 -4.51 26.97
CA VAL A 48 43.06 -3.60 26.10
C VAL A 48 43.54 -2.17 26.32
N LYS A 49 44.32 -1.67 25.36
CA LYS A 49 44.87 -0.30 25.36
C LYS A 49 44.03 0.60 24.45
N ASN A 50 44.37 1.88 24.38
CA ASN A 50 43.66 2.90 23.58
C ASN A 50 42.16 3.03 23.92
N VAL A 51 41.84 3.08 25.21
CA VAL A 51 40.51 3.40 25.74
C VAL A 51 40.67 4.44 26.84
N THR A 52 39.78 5.42 26.90
CA THR A 52 39.62 6.30 28.07
C THR A 52 38.28 6.04 28.73
N LEU A 53 38.24 5.95 30.05
CA LEU A 53 37.03 5.71 30.82
C LEU A 53 36.61 6.95 31.59
N PHE A 54 35.31 7.25 31.58
CA PHE A 54 34.69 8.27 32.41
C PHE A 54 33.57 7.69 33.26
N GLN A 55 33.34 8.30 34.42
CA GLN A 55 32.20 7.97 35.25
C GLN A 55 30.91 8.49 34.60
N GLY A 56 29.91 7.62 34.49
CA GLY A 56 28.57 7.97 34.02
C GLY A 56 27.58 6.84 34.29
N ASP A 57 26.58 7.11 35.12
CA ASP A 57 25.36 6.29 35.18
C ASP A 57 24.33 6.86 34.20
N MET A 58 23.56 6.00 33.53
CA MET A 58 22.51 6.44 32.64
C MET A 58 21.33 7.07 33.39
N ALA A 59 21.11 6.72 34.66
CA ALA A 59 20.11 7.39 35.50
C ALA A 59 20.51 8.82 35.93
N ASP A 60 21.77 9.23 35.72
CA ASP A 60 22.30 10.52 36.18
C ASP A 60 22.55 11.50 35.01
N ALA A 61 21.59 12.41 34.81
CA ALA A 61 21.68 13.46 33.81
C ALA A 61 22.77 14.53 34.10
N GLU A 62 23.34 14.60 35.31
CA GLU A 62 24.48 15.48 35.62
C GLU A 62 25.81 14.80 35.35
N GLY A 63 26.01 13.58 35.84
CA GLY A 63 27.17 12.74 35.54
C GLY A 63 27.38 12.54 34.03
N LEU A 64 26.31 12.33 33.26
CA LEU A 64 26.39 12.27 31.79
C LEU A 64 26.85 13.59 31.15
N ARG A 65 26.40 14.75 31.67
CA ARG A 65 26.87 16.08 31.20
C ARG A 65 28.33 16.31 31.58
N ALA A 66 28.76 15.89 32.76
CA ALA A 66 30.16 15.94 33.18
C ALA A 66 31.05 15.05 32.29
N ALA A 67 30.64 13.81 32.02
CA ALA A 67 31.36 12.91 31.12
C ALA A 67 31.46 13.44 29.68
N ALA A 68 30.43 14.15 29.19
CA ALA A 68 30.49 14.86 27.91
C ALA A 68 31.47 16.06 27.95
N ALA A 69 31.52 16.81 29.06
CA ALA A 69 32.48 17.90 29.25
C ALA A 69 33.93 17.42 29.32
N GLU A 70 34.20 16.28 29.98
CA GLU A 70 35.53 15.64 29.97
C GLU A 70 35.87 15.07 28.58
N THR A 71 34.91 14.48 27.89
CA THR A 71 35.07 14.02 26.48
C THR A 71 35.48 15.16 25.54
N ALA A 72 34.90 16.35 25.73
CA ALA A 72 35.23 17.54 24.94
C ALA A 72 36.68 18.03 25.09
N LYS A 73 37.39 17.61 26.15
CA LYS A 73 38.83 17.89 26.34
C LYS A 73 39.72 16.93 25.54
N ILE A 74 39.22 15.74 25.19
CA ILE A 74 39.94 14.72 24.41
C ILE A 74 39.69 14.89 22.91
N THR A 75 38.46 15.21 22.51
CA THR A 75 38.06 15.34 21.10
C THR A 75 37.12 16.52 20.88
N PRO A 76 37.30 17.34 19.82
CA PRO A 76 36.43 18.48 19.53
C PRO A 76 35.01 18.07 19.08
N SER A 77 34.83 16.83 18.64
CA SER A 77 33.58 16.25 18.14
C SER A 77 33.46 14.76 18.50
N VAL A 78 32.24 14.21 18.40
CA VAL A 78 31.99 12.76 18.52
C VAL A 78 31.34 12.26 17.23
N ASP A 79 31.97 11.29 16.56
CA ASP A 79 31.50 10.75 15.29
C ASP A 79 30.41 9.69 15.48
N TYR A 80 30.54 8.89 16.53
CA TYR A 80 29.66 7.78 16.86
C TYR A 80 29.31 7.78 18.35
N LEU A 81 28.04 7.97 18.69
CA LEU A 81 27.50 7.76 20.04
C LEU A 81 26.75 6.43 20.09
N ILE A 82 27.25 5.48 20.87
CA ILE A 82 26.69 4.13 21.03
C ILE A 82 26.06 4.02 22.43
N VAL A 83 24.74 4.16 22.51
CA VAL A 83 23.99 4.05 23.77
C VAL A 83 23.63 2.57 24.01
N ASN A 84 24.53 1.85 24.67
CA ASN A 84 24.44 0.40 24.90
C ASN A 84 23.78 0.02 26.23
N GLY A 85 23.95 0.82 27.28
CA GLY A 85 23.47 0.50 28.62
C GLY A 85 21.95 0.27 28.69
N ALA A 86 21.57 -0.66 29.56
CA ALA A 86 20.19 -1.08 29.75
C ALA A 86 19.98 -1.61 31.17
N TYR A 87 18.79 -1.38 31.73
CA TYR A 87 18.31 -2.17 32.86
C TYR A 87 17.64 -3.43 32.32
N ILE A 88 18.07 -4.58 32.81
CA ILE A 88 17.38 -5.85 32.60
C ILE A 88 16.59 -6.15 33.89
N PRO A 89 15.27 -6.31 33.80
CA PRO A 89 14.40 -6.85 34.85
C PRO A 89 14.95 -8.01 35.67
N LYS A 90 14.45 -8.14 36.90
CA LYS A 90 14.73 -9.28 37.79
C LYS A 90 13.61 -10.31 37.78
N SER A 91 12.42 -9.95 37.29
CA SER A 91 11.33 -10.89 37.08
C SER A 91 11.75 -12.05 36.16
N PRO A 92 11.22 -13.27 36.37
CA PRO A 92 11.47 -14.37 35.46
C PRO A 92 10.98 -14.02 34.03
N PRO A 93 11.79 -14.21 32.98
CA PRO A 93 11.45 -13.74 31.64
C PRO A 93 10.25 -14.45 30.99
N HIS A 94 9.72 -15.50 31.64
CA HIS A 94 8.55 -16.26 31.21
C HIS A 94 7.22 -15.75 31.78
N LEU A 95 7.20 -14.74 32.66
CA LEU A 95 5.96 -14.16 33.17
C LEU A 95 5.22 -13.39 32.06
N ASN A 96 4.01 -13.86 31.75
CA ASN A 96 3.07 -13.24 30.82
C ASN A 96 2.27 -12.11 31.53
N PRO A 97 1.52 -11.26 30.81
CA PRO A 97 0.81 -10.13 31.43
C PRO A 97 -0.15 -10.52 32.57
N THR A 98 -0.81 -11.66 32.45
CA THR A 98 -1.71 -12.21 33.49
C THR A 98 -1.00 -12.69 34.74
N ASP A 99 0.29 -13.05 34.63
CA ASP A 99 1.05 -13.67 35.73
C ASP A 99 1.53 -12.64 36.77
N PHE A 100 1.22 -11.36 36.52
CA PHE A 100 1.37 -10.23 37.43
C PHE A 100 0.11 -9.91 38.25
N THR A 101 -0.99 -10.66 38.08
CA THR A 101 -2.19 -10.55 38.93
C THR A 101 -1.80 -10.86 40.39
N GLY A 102 -2.05 -9.92 41.31
CA GLY A 102 -1.60 -10.00 42.70
C GLY A 102 -0.11 -9.66 42.92
N LYS A 103 0.55 -9.06 41.93
CA LYS A 103 1.95 -8.58 41.96
C LYS A 103 2.09 -7.17 41.39
N GLU A 104 1.04 -6.37 41.49
CA GLU A 104 0.92 -5.05 40.84
C GLU A 104 2.04 -4.08 41.27
N ASP A 105 2.44 -4.11 42.54
CA ASP A 105 3.56 -3.30 43.04
C ASP A 105 4.94 -3.79 42.56
N GLU A 106 5.13 -5.10 42.34
CA GLU A 106 6.36 -5.63 41.72
C GLU A 106 6.46 -5.15 40.26
N LEU A 107 5.37 -5.29 39.50
CA LEU A 107 5.27 -4.84 38.12
C LEU A 107 5.53 -3.33 37.99
N LYS A 108 4.89 -2.53 38.86
CA LYS A 108 5.03 -1.08 38.91
C LYS A 108 6.46 -0.65 39.25
N LYS A 109 7.08 -1.27 40.25
CA LYS A 109 8.48 -0.99 40.59
C LYS A 109 9.41 -1.35 39.43
N GLU A 110 9.20 -2.50 38.81
CA GLU A 110 10.04 -2.96 37.70
C GLU A 110 9.88 -2.09 36.43
N MET A 111 8.67 -1.58 36.16
CA MET A 111 8.44 -0.60 35.10
C MET A 111 9.19 0.72 35.39
N HIS A 112 9.19 1.22 36.63
CA HIS A 112 9.97 2.41 36.99
C HIS A 112 11.48 2.18 36.86
N ASP A 113 12.02 1.11 37.48
CA ASP A 113 13.45 0.74 37.39
C ASP A 113 13.90 0.62 35.91
N SER A 114 13.02 0.14 35.03
CA SER A 114 13.26 0.01 33.60
C SER A 114 13.14 1.34 32.85
N LEU A 115 12.16 2.17 33.17
CA LEU A 115 11.92 3.48 32.55
C LEU A 115 13.12 4.42 32.72
N ASP A 116 13.63 4.51 33.95
CA ASP A 116 14.71 5.42 34.33
C ASP A 116 15.99 5.17 33.52
N VAL A 117 16.33 3.91 33.24
CA VAL A 117 17.55 3.54 32.50
C VAL A 117 17.29 3.37 31.01
N ASN A 118 16.24 2.63 30.61
CA ASN A 118 16.03 2.25 29.21
C ASN A 118 15.40 3.36 28.36
N VAL A 119 14.73 4.35 28.97
CA VAL A 119 14.10 5.47 28.24
C VAL A 119 14.69 6.80 28.67
N LEU A 120 14.59 7.17 29.96
CA LEU A 120 15.08 8.46 30.44
C LEU A 120 16.61 8.55 30.33
N GLY A 121 17.34 7.51 30.72
CA GLY A 121 18.79 7.46 30.57
C GLY A 121 19.28 7.46 29.11
N VAL A 122 18.46 7.03 28.15
CA VAL A 122 18.76 7.19 26.71
C VAL A 122 18.60 8.65 26.29
N ILE A 123 17.52 9.31 26.71
CA ILE A 123 17.29 10.76 26.50
C ILE A 123 18.43 11.58 27.09
N PHE A 124 18.83 11.30 28.34
CA PHE A 124 19.93 11.99 29.00
C PHE A 124 21.28 11.76 28.28
N SER A 125 21.54 10.53 27.84
CA SER A 125 22.77 10.19 27.10
C SER A 125 22.86 10.91 25.75
N ILE A 126 21.74 10.99 25.02
CA ILE A 126 21.67 11.71 23.74
C ILE A 126 21.83 13.22 23.98
N ASN A 127 21.07 13.80 24.91
CA ASN A 127 21.10 15.24 25.19
C ASN A 127 22.49 15.73 25.65
N ALA A 128 23.22 14.94 26.45
CA ALA A 128 24.57 15.30 26.89
C ALA A 128 25.60 15.34 25.74
N PHE A 129 25.48 14.44 24.76
CA PHE A 129 26.51 14.27 23.71
C PHE A 129 26.15 14.87 22.34
N VAL A 130 24.87 15.15 22.05
CA VAL A 130 24.45 15.84 20.80
C VAL A 130 25.24 17.13 20.50
N PRO A 131 25.60 17.99 21.49
CA PRO A 131 26.46 19.16 21.24
C PRO A 131 27.87 18.84 20.69
N LEU A 132 28.37 17.61 20.88
CA LEU A 132 29.62 17.13 20.28
C LEU A 132 29.39 16.37 18.97
N VAL A 133 28.25 15.66 18.84
CA VAL A 133 27.86 14.99 17.59
C VAL A 133 27.55 16.01 16.48
N ARG A 134 26.91 17.14 16.81
CA ARG A 134 26.64 18.27 15.89
C ARG A 134 27.90 18.79 15.17
N LYS A 135 29.07 18.68 15.81
CA LYS A 135 30.38 19.15 15.33
C LYS A 135 31.13 18.13 14.43
N SER A 136 30.71 16.86 14.42
CA SER A 136 31.29 15.82 13.56
C SER A 136 30.89 16.03 12.09
N SER A 137 31.61 15.42 11.14
CA SER A 137 31.18 15.25 9.75
C SER A 137 30.49 13.90 9.46
N ILE A 138 30.53 12.96 10.42
CA ILE A 138 29.94 11.61 10.34
C ILE A 138 28.57 11.57 11.04
N LYS A 139 28.45 12.20 12.22
CA LYS A 139 27.20 12.50 12.93
C LYS A 139 26.26 11.29 13.16
N LYS A 140 26.73 10.21 13.80
CA LYS A 140 25.92 9.00 14.02
C LYS A 140 25.61 8.70 15.49
N ILE A 141 24.36 8.35 15.78
CA ILE A 141 23.89 7.90 17.10
C ILE A 141 23.18 6.55 16.94
N ALA A 142 23.58 5.55 17.70
CA ALA A 142 22.95 4.23 17.72
C ALA A 142 22.54 3.86 19.16
N VAL A 143 21.28 3.47 19.34
CA VAL A 143 20.74 3.02 20.62
C VAL A 143 20.47 1.52 20.55
N ILE A 144 21.02 0.77 21.49
CA ILE A 144 20.87 -0.69 21.52
C ILE A 144 19.51 -1.06 22.12
N SER A 145 18.69 -1.67 21.27
CA SER A 145 17.32 -2.11 21.54
C SER A 145 17.26 -3.65 21.53
N THR A 146 16.10 -4.24 21.22
CA THR A 146 15.91 -5.70 21.19
C THR A 146 14.82 -6.07 20.18
N GLY A 147 14.92 -7.25 19.55
CA GLY A 147 13.86 -7.77 18.68
C GLY A 147 12.52 -7.95 19.40
N MET A 148 12.55 -8.15 20.72
CA MET A 148 11.35 -8.17 21.59
C MET A 148 10.59 -6.84 21.63
N ALA A 149 11.13 -5.75 21.08
CA ALA A 149 10.45 -4.45 20.95
C ALA A 149 9.72 -4.30 19.59
N ASP A 150 9.55 -5.39 18.85
CA ASP A 150 8.84 -5.48 17.56
C ASP A 150 7.57 -6.32 17.75
N THR A 151 6.40 -5.72 17.55
CA THR A 151 5.11 -6.38 17.87
C THR A 151 4.81 -7.57 16.97
N GLU A 152 5.20 -7.51 15.69
CA GLU A 152 5.05 -8.62 14.74
C GLU A 152 5.87 -9.84 15.18
N PHE A 153 7.14 -9.64 15.52
CA PHE A 153 8.02 -10.68 16.06
C PHE A 153 7.47 -11.33 17.35
N VAL A 154 6.95 -10.52 18.27
CA VAL A 154 6.37 -10.99 19.54
C VAL A 154 5.10 -11.83 19.31
N VAL A 155 4.18 -11.35 18.47
CA VAL A 155 2.92 -12.05 18.16
C VAL A 155 3.19 -13.34 17.37
N ASN A 156 3.96 -13.27 16.29
CA ASN A 156 4.23 -14.43 15.43
C ASN A 156 5.09 -15.50 16.14
N GLY A 157 5.93 -15.10 17.11
CA GLY A 157 6.67 -16.03 17.95
C GLY A 157 5.88 -16.59 19.14
N GLY A 158 4.68 -16.07 19.44
CA GLY A 158 3.90 -16.45 20.63
C GLY A 158 4.57 -16.07 21.95
N VAL A 159 5.37 -15.00 21.99
CA VAL A 159 6.27 -14.69 23.12
C VAL A 159 5.61 -13.73 24.13
N GLY A 160 4.70 -14.25 24.96
CA GLY A 160 3.99 -13.44 25.97
C GLY A 160 4.87 -12.86 27.10
N GLY A 161 6.09 -13.36 27.27
CA GLY A 161 7.01 -13.00 28.37
C GLY A 161 7.80 -11.69 28.19
N THR A 162 8.61 -11.35 29.19
CA THR A 162 9.48 -10.14 29.26
C THR A 162 8.75 -8.79 29.16
N VAL A 163 7.46 -8.74 29.57
CA VAL A 163 6.51 -7.61 29.41
C VAL A 163 7.14 -6.23 29.65
N THR A 164 7.81 -6.04 30.79
CA THR A 164 8.44 -4.76 31.19
C THR A 164 9.59 -4.36 30.26
N TYR A 165 10.55 -5.26 30.01
CA TYR A 165 11.71 -4.97 29.15
C TYR A 165 11.33 -4.70 27.69
N ALA A 166 10.43 -5.53 27.15
CA ALA A 166 9.92 -5.39 25.78
C ALA A 166 9.22 -4.04 25.59
N SER A 167 8.28 -3.70 26.49
CA SER A 167 7.49 -2.47 26.41
C SER A 167 8.36 -1.22 26.53
N LEU A 168 9.27 -1.17 27.51
CA LEU A 168 10.15 0.00 27.68
C LEU A 168 11.16 0.14 26.52
N LYS A 169 11.64 -0.95 25.92
CA LYS A 169 12.48 -0.86 24.71
C LYS A 169 11.70 -0.46 23.45
N ALA A 170 10.41 -0.79 23.35
CA ALA A 170 9.52 -0.24 22.32
C ALA A 170 9.32 1.28 22.50
N ALA A 171 9.19 1.76 23.74
CA ALA A 171 9.20 3.19 24.04
C ALA A 171 10.55 3.86 23.67
N THR A 172 11.69 3.20 23.92
CA THR A 172 13.01 3.66 23.43
C THR A 172 13.04 3.81 21.91
N ASN A 173 12.47 2.87 21.15
CA ASN A 173 12.42 2.95 19.69
C ASN A 173 11.64 4.19 19.21
N MET A 174 10.52 4.53 19.88
CA MET A 174 9.77 5.75 19.60
C MET A 174 10.57 7.02 19.93
N VAL A 175 11.30 7.05 21.05
CA VAL A 175 12.21 8.16 21.41
C VAL A 175 13.28 8.38 20.33
N VAL A 176 13.89 7.30 19.81
CA VAL A 176 14.86 7.38 18.71
C VAL A 176 14.24 7.98 17.44
N ALA A 177 13.00 7.60 17.11
CA ALA A 177 12.28 8.18 15.97
C ALA A 177 11.96 9.67 16.17
N LYS A 178 11.65 10.13 17.39
CA LYS A 178 11.44 11.56 17.69
C LYS A 178 12.73 12.37 17.49
N TYR A 179 13.85 11.91 18.05
CA TYR A 179 15.16 12.56 17.81
C TYR A 179 15.57 12.56 16.34
N ALA A 180 15.24 11.51 15.57
CA ALA A 180 15.52 11.44 14.14
C ALA A 180 14.74 12.49 13.30
N VAL A 181 13.58 12.94 13.80
CA VAL A 181 12.84 14.07 13.21
C VAL A 181 13.45 15.39 13.64
N GLU A 182 13.72 15.58 14.95
CA GLU A 182 14.30 16.81 15.50
C GLU A 182 15.68 17.13 14.89
N LEU A 183 16.60 16.17 14.94
CA LEU A 183 18.01 16.35 14.59
C LEU A 183 18.28 16.17 13.08
N LYS A 184 17.22 16.09 12.27
CA LYS A 184 17.29 15.94 10.81
C LYS A 184 17.97 17.13 10.15
N SER A 185 17.69 18.36 10.61
CA SER A 185 18.33 19.58 10.11
C SER A 185 19.82 19.66 10.45
N ASP A 186 20.24 19.02 11.55
CA ASP A 186 21.65 18.92 11.93
C ASP A 186 22.43 17.90 11.09
N GLY A 187 21.74 17.08 10.28
CA GLY A 187 22.34 15.97 9.54
C GLY A 187 22.77 14.80 10.43
N ILE A 188 22.15 14.63 11.61
CA ILE A 188 22.47 13.51 12.52
C ILE A 188 21.64 12.28 12.14
N ALA A 189 22.32 11.16 11.87
CA ALA A 189 21.66 9.88 11.62
C ALA A 189 21.46 9.11 12.94
N LEU A 190 20.22 8.75 13.25
CA LEU A 190 19.85 7.99 14.43
C LEU A 190 19.35 6.59 14.08
N LEU A 191 19.61 5.61 14.95
CA LEU A 191 19.25 4.21 14.72
C LEU A 191 18.89 3.50 16.04
N ALA A 192 17.76 2.80 16.06
CA ALA A 192 17.47 1.79 17.06
C ALA A 192 17.94 0.44 16.53
N LEU A 193 18.79 -0.27 17.29
CA LEU A 193 19.49 -1.46 16.80
C LEU A 193 19.29 -2.66 17.73
N SER A 194 18.62 -3.70 17.22
CA SER A 194 18.54 -5.00 17.89
C SER A 194 19.85 -5.80 17.67
N PRO A 195 20.58 -6.17 18.74
CA PRO A 195 21.85 -6.88 18.63
C PRO A 195 21.68 -8.39 18.30
N GLY A 196 20.44 -8.84 18.09
CA GLY A 196 20.08 -10.27 18.10
C GLY A 196 20.00 -10.83 19.52
N LEU A 197 19.86 -12.16 19.66
CA LEU A 197 20.04 -12.80 20.96
C LEU A 197 21.52 -13.03 21.21
N VAL A 198 22.08 -12.36 22.21
CA VAL A 198 23.52 -12.39 22.52
C VAL A 198 23.74 -12.98 23.92
N ASN A 199 24.73 -13.85 24.06
CA ASN A 199 25.13 -14.33 25.39
C ASN A 199 25.99 -13.28 26.11
N THR A 200 25.36 -12.42 26.91
CA THR A 200 26.04 -11.41 27.75
C THR A 200 26.14 -11.81 29.23
N ARG A 201 26.05 -13.10 29.55
CA ARG A 201 26.19 -13.61 30.93
C ARG A 201 27.66 -13.69 31.32
N GLU A 202 27.98 -13.27 32.55
CA GLU A 202 29.32 -13.40 33.15
C GLU A 202 29.42 -14.63 34.08
N THR A 203 28.30 -15.33 34.32
CA THR A 203 28.21 -16.58 35.09
C THR A 203 27.36 -17.62 34.34
N PRO A 204 27.55 -18.93 34.57
CA PRO A 204 26.66 -19.97 34.05
C PRO A 204 25.19 -19.75 34.47
N PRO A 205 24.20 -20.17 33.66
CA PRO A 205 22.80 -20.15 34.04
C PRO A 205 22.48 -21.19 35.12
N THR A 206 21.47 -20.90 35.95
CA THR A 206 20.88 -21.91 36.84
C THR A 206 19.94 -22.85 36.07
N GLU A 207 19.60 -24.02 36.63
CA GLU A 207 18.67 -24.97 36.02
C GLU A 207 17.30 -24.34 35.69
N GLN A 208 16.74 -23.53 36.60
CA GLN A 208 15.48 -22.82 36.38
C GLN A 208 15.59 -21.80 35.23
N GLU A 209 16.72 -21.12 35.10
CA GLU A 209 16.98 -20.23 33.97
C GLU A 209 17.14 -21.00 32.66
N MET A 210 17.80 -22.16 32.66
CA MET A 210 17.92 -23.01 31.46
C MET A 210 16.55 -23.51 30.99
N GLN A 211 15.66 -23.90 31.91
CA GLN A 211 14.31 -24.33 31.57
C GLN A 211 13.46 -23.19 30.99
N ALA A 212 13.49 -22.00 31.62
CA ALA A 212 12.82 -20.81 31.08
C ALA A 212 13.40 -20.40 29.70
N PHE A 213 14.72 -20.47 29.54
CA PHE A 213 15.41 -20.19 28.28
C PHE A 213 15.03 -21.20 27.18
N LYS A 214 14.89 -22.49 27.50
CA LYS A 214 14.47 -23.53 26.55
C LYS A 214 13.07 -23.28 25.98
N GLY A 215 12.13 -22.81 26.81
CA GLY A 215 10.81 -22.37 26.35
C GLY A 215 10.90 -21.21 25.35
N MET A 216 11.68 -20.19 25.69
CA MET A 216 11.96 -19.04 24.80
C MET A 216 12.65 -19.47 23.50
N MET A 217 13.60 -20.43 23.53
CA MET A 217 14.25 -20.94 22.31
C MET A 217 13.26 -21.65 21.39
N SER A 218 12.32 -22.41 21.95
CA SER A 218 11.29 -23.10 21.16
C SER A 218 10.37 -22.11 20.46
N ALA A 219 9.92 -21.05 21.17
CA ALA A 219 9.13 -19.96 20.60
C ALA A 219 9.88 -19.22 19.48
N PHE A 220 11.16 -18.89 19.72
CA PHE A 220 12.03 -18.28 18.71
C PHE A 220 12.29 -19.17 17.48
N GLN A 221 12.27 -20.49 17.63
CA GLN A 221 12.45 -21.44 16.51
C GLN A 221 11.21 -21.60 15.63
N VAL A 222 10.01 -21.21 16.09
CA VAL A 222 8.80 -21.13 15.23
C VAL A 222 9.01 -20.12 14.10
N ILE A 223 9.50 -18.92 14.46
CA ILE A 223 9.72 -17.79 13.55
C ILE A 223 11.11 -17.77 12.90
N ALA A 224 12.08 -18.45 13.48
CA ALA A 224 13.41 -18.62 12.90
C ALA A 224 13.89 -20.08 13.00
N PRO A 225 13.43 -21.00 12.12
CA PRO A 225 13.80 -22.43 12.16
C PRO A 225 15.29 -22.74 11.96
N HIS A 226 16.11 -21.74 11.61
CA HIS A 226 17.56 -21.84 11.49
C HIS A 226 18.31 -21.24 12.68
N PHE A 227 17.59 -20.77 13.71
CA PHE A 227 18.15 -20.22 14.93
C PHE A 227 18.72 -21.33 15.83
N GLN A 228 20.04 -21.32 16.00
CA GLN A 228 20.78 -22.34 16.76
C GLN A 228 21.03 -21.95 18.24
N GLY A 229 20.62 -20.74 18.65
CA GLY A 229 20.87 -20.20 19.99
C GLY A 229 21.65 -18.87 19.95
N PRO A 230 22.02 -18.33 21.13
CA PRO A 230 22.59 -17.00 21.26
C PRO A 230 24.01 -16.90 20.66
N ILE A 231 24.26 -15.82 19.92
CA ILE A 231 25.59 -15.49 19.38
C ILE A 231 26.49 -14.88 20.45
N GLN A 232 27.80 -14.88 20.21
CA GLN A 232 28.76 -14.27 21.12
C GLN A 232 28.75 -12.74 21.00
N PRO A 233 29.10 -11.99 22.06
CA PRO A 233 29.20 -10.53 22.00
C PRO A 233 30.10 -10.04 20.86
N ALA A 234 31.22 -10.73 20.61
CA ALA A 234 32.16 -10.38 19.56
C ALA A 234 31.54 -10.42 18.15
N GLU A 235 30.75 -11.47 17.86
CA GLU A 235 30.06 -11.66 16.59
C GLU A 235 28.98 -10.58 16.39
N SER A 236 28.22 -10.30 17.45
CA SER A 236 27.18 -9.27 17.45
C SER A 236 27.76 -7.86 17.24
N VAL A 237 28.86 -7.50 17.93
CA VAL A 237 29.49 -6.17 17.78
C VAL A 237 30.05 -5.97 16.37
N VAL A 238 30.68 -6.98 15.76
CA VAL A 238 31.13 -6.91 14.34
C VAL A 238 29.96 -6.62 13.40
N ALA A 239 28.82 -7.28 13.60
CA ALA A 239 27.61 -7.09 12.79
C ALA A 239 26.97 -5.71 13.02
N GLN A 240 26.75 -5.32 14.28
CA GLN A 240 26.24 -4.00 14.68
C GLN A 240 27.08 -2.86 14.11
N LYS A 241 28.41 -2.92 14.31
CA LYS A 241 29.36 -1.90 13.84
C LYS A 241 29.25 -1.67 12.34
N LYS A 242 29.16 -2.76 11.56
CA LYS A 242 28.95 -2.69 10.12
C LYS A 242 27.63 -1.98 9.75
N VAL A 243 26.53 -2.25 10.46
CA VAL A 243 25.24 -1.57 10.21
C VAL A 243 25.35 -0.07 10.52
N ILE A 244 25.91 0.29 11.68
CA ILE A 244 26.01 1.68 12.12
C ILE A 244 26.92 2.50 11.19
N GLU A 245 28.13 2.01 10.89
CA GLU A 245 29.06 2.70 9.99
C GLU A 245 28.47 2.90 8.59
N ASN A 246 27.72 1.93 8.07
CA ASN A 246 27.12 1.98 6.73
C ASN A 246 25.68 2.51 6.69
N LEU A 247 25.08 2.90 7.84
CA LEU A 247 23.73 3.47 7.93
C LEU A 247 23.59 4.68 6.96
N PRO A 248 22.68 4.61 5.96
CA PRO A 248 22.38 5.76 5.10
C PRO A 248 21.45 6.74 5.84
N PHE A 249 21.55 8.03 5.53
CA PHE A 249 20.81 9.08 6.26
C PHE A 249 19.28 8.96 6.08
N GLU A 250 18.86 8.40 4.95
CA GLU A 250 17.47 8.07 4.60
C GLU A 250 16.86 6.96 5.48
N GLN A 251 17.67 6.31 6.33
CA GLN A 251 17.24 5.35 7.36
C GLN A 251 17.38 5.91 8.79
N SER A 252 17.62 7.22 8.95
CA SER A 252 17.58 7.87 10.27
C SER A 252 16.20 7.68 10.92
N GLY A 253 16.18 7.22 12.17
CA GLY A 253 14.97 6.88 12.93
C GLY A 253 14.46 5.45 12.72
N ALA A 254 15.13 4.64 11.88
CA ALA A 254 14.75 3.25 11.69
C ALA A 254 15.03 2.39 12.94
N PHE A 255 14.30 1.28 13.04
CA PHE A 255 14.54 0.21 14.00
C PHE A 255 14.89 -1.09 13.24
N LEU A 256 16.16 -1.49 13.31
CA LEU A 256 16.77 -2.56 12.51
C LEU A 256 17.52 -3.59 13.37
N SER A 257 17.79 -4.75 12.80
CA SER A 257 18.66 -5.80 13.34
C SER A 257 20.14 -5.47 13.14
N HIS A 258 21.01 -6.24 13.79
CA HIS A 258 22.46 -6.31 13.54
C HIS A 258 22.84 -6.71 12.09
N TRP A 259 21.88 -7.08 11.24
CA TRP A 259 22.08 -7.26 9.80
C TRP A 259 21.66 -6.06 8.94
N GLY A 260 20.99 -5.05 9.52
CA GLY A 260 20.47 -3.87 8.83
C GLY A 260 19.09 -4.08 8.19
N ASN A 261 18.31 -5.04 8.69
CA ASN A 261 16.98 -5.41 8.20
C ASN A 261 16.02 -5.68 9.38
N LYS A 262 14.89 -6.36 9.15
CA LYS A 262 13.94 -6.80 10.20
C LYS A 262 14.14 -8.25 10.66
N GLU A 263 15.22 -8.92 10.25
CA GLU A 263 15.51 -10.31 10.64
C GLU A 263 16.23 -10.34 12.01
N TRP A 264 15.48 -10.61 13.08
CA TRP A 264 15.97 -10.43 14.44
C TRP A 264 16.91 -11.54 14.95
N LEU A 265 16.75 -12.78 14.50
CA LEU A 265 17.42 -13.97 15.07
C LEU A 265 18.22 -14.82 14.05
N MET A 266 18.45 -14.35 12.83
CA MET A 266 19.18 -15.13 11.82
C MET A 266 20.66 -15.29 12.20
N VAL A 267 21.10 -16.53 12.48
CA VAL A 267 22.49 -16.86 12.83
C VAL A 267 23.25 -17.30 11.58
N GLY A 268 24.05 -16.38 11.04
CA GLY A 268 24.99 -16.63 9.96
C GLY A 268 24.37 -16.63 8.56
N PRO A 269 25.19 -16.39 7.52
CA PRO A 269 24.69 -16.29 6.16
C PRO A 269 24.35 -17.68 5.61
N ALA A 270 23.06 -17.92 5.37
CA ALA A 270 22.60 -18.93 4.41
C ALA A 270 23.13 -18.59 3.00
N ARG A 271 24.39 -18.95 2.72
CA ARG A 271 24.88 -19.10 1.34
C ARG A 271 23.98 -20.14 0.69
N SER A 272 23.14 -19.70 -0.22
CA SER A 272 22.16 -20.57 -0.85
C SER A 272 22.87 -21.74 -1.54
N LYS A 273 22.55 -22.96 -1.12
CA LYS A 273 23.23 -24.18 -1.61
C LYS A 273 22.99 -24.36 -3.12
N GLY A 274 21.87 -23.83 -3.63
CA GLY A 274 21.51 -23.75 -5.03
C GLY A 274 22.25 -22.68 -5.85
N GLY A 275 23.14 -21.85 -5.28
CA GLY A 275 23.80 -20.78 -6.04
C GLY A 275 24.64 -21.30 -7.23
N CYS A 276 24.72 -20.54 -8.32
CA CYS A 276 25.46 -21.01 -9.50
C CYS A 276 26.97 -21.12 -9.24
N TRP A 277 27.66 -22.01 -9.95
CA TRP A 277 29.09 -22.26 -9.73
C TRP A 277 29.95 -21.01 -9.94
N THR A 278 29.60 -20.13 -10.88
CA THR A 278 30.29 -18.84 -11.09
C THR A 278 30.13 -17.88 -9.91
N CYS A 279 28.93 -17.78 -9.31
CA CYS A 279 28.71 -16.94 -8.11
C CYS A 279 29.31 -17.55 -6.83
N LYS A 280 29.33 -18.88 -6.72
CA LYS A 280 30.05 -19.61 -5.66
C LYS A 280 31.55 -19.31 -5.71
N LEU A 281 32.18 -19.45 -6.88
CA LEU A 281 33.59 -19.09 -7.14
C LEU A 281 33.90 -17.63 -6.77
N ARG A 282 33.03 -16.70 -7.19
CA ARG A 282 33.15 -15.25 -6.92
C ARG A 282 32.83 -14.87 -5.47
N LYS A 283 32.28 -15.79 -4.66
CA LYS A 283 31.78 -15.55 -3.30
C LYS A 283 30.76 -14.39 -3.24
N LYS A 284 29.78 -14.39 -4.15
CA LYS A 284 28.69 -13.40 -4.24
C LYS A 284 27.32 -14.06 -4.10
N LYS A 285 26.31 -13.29 -3.65
CA LYS A 285 24.90 -13.75 -3.62
C LYS A 285 24.48 -14.12 -5.04
N CYS A 286 23.77 -15.23 -5.18
CA CYS A 286 23.15 -15.66 -6.42
C CYS A 286 21.64 -15.49 -6.28
N ASP A 287 21.01 -15.02 -7.34
CA ASP A 287 19.56 -14.90 -7.54
C ASP A 287 18.90 -16.22 -7.99
N GLU A 288 19.71 -17.24 -8.31
CA GLU A 288 19.31 -18.61 -8.70
C GLU A 288 18.43 -18.75 -9.95
N SER A 289 18.24 -17.68 -10.75
CA SER A 289 17.50 -17.76 -12.01
C SER A 289 18.15 -18.75 -12.99
N ARG A 290 17.32 -19.55 -13.67
CA ARG A 290 17.77 -20.60 -14.60
C ARG A 290 17.48 -20.18 -16.05
N PRO A 291 18.35 -20.51 -17.02
CA PRO A 291 19.57 -21.32 -16.89
C PRO A 291 20.78 -20.55 -16.31
N SER A 292 20.76 -19.21 -16.33
CA SER A 292 21.85 -18.35 -15.87
C SER A 292 21.37 -17.28 -14.89
N CYS A 293 22.17 -16.95 -13.87
CA CYS A 293 21.84 -15.94 -12.88
C CYS A 293 22.05 -14.51 -13.41
N ALA A 294 21.16 -13.59 -13.04
CA ALA A 294 21.26 -12.17 -13.37
C ALA A 294 22.62 -11.59 -12.92
N ALA A 295 23.09 -11.97 -11.73
CA ALA A 295 24.38 -11.54 -11.18
C ALA A 295 25.62 -12.02 -11.97
N CYS A 296 25.46 -12.85 -13.01
CA CYS A 296 26.49 -13.14 -14.02
C CYS A 296 26.20 -12.44 -15.36
N ILE A 297 24.93 -12.41 -15.80
CA ILE A 297 24.48 -11.75 -17.04
C ILE A 297 24.87 -10.25 -17.02
N ASP A 298 24.57 -9.53 -15.94
CA ASP A 298 24.84 -8.08 -15.76
C ASP A 298 26.32 -7.66 -15.92
N LEU A 299 27.22 -8.65 -15.87
CA LEU A 299 28.66 -8.49 -15.87
C LEU A 299 29.34 -9.18 -17.06
N GLY A 300 28.58 -9.81 -17.96
CA GLY A 300 29.11 -10.53 -19.12
C GLY A 300 29.88 -11.81 -18.76
N LEU A 301 29.47 -12.48 -17.68
CA LEU A 301 30.16 -13.66 -17.13
C LEU A 301 29.47 -14.96 -17.51
N ASP A 302 30.29 -15.95 -17.85
CA ASP A 302 29.83 -17.28 -18.20
C ASP A 302 29.27 -17.95 -16.93
N CYS A 303 27.96 -18.20 -16.92
CA CYS A 303 27.29 -18.80 -15.77
C CYS A 303 27.37 -20.32 -15.88
N HIS A 304 28.26 -20.95 -15.13
CA HIS A 304 28.46 -22.41 -15.10
C HIS A 304 27.32 -23.20 -14.43
N GLY A 305 26.12 -22.59 -14.34
CA GLY A 305 24.88 -23.24 -13.94
C GLY A 305 24.88 -23.84 -12.53
N TYR A 306 24.02 -24.84 -12.37
CA TYR A 306 23.51 -25.35 -11.09
C TYR A 306 23.64 -26.87 -10.93
N GLY A 307 24.28 -27.53 -11.90
CA GLY A 307 24.42 -28.99 -11.97
C GLY A 307 25.52 -29.55 -11.07
N PRO A 308 26.06 -30.75 -11.36
CA PRO A 308 27.15 -31.34 -10.59
C PRO A 308 28.41 -30.43 -10.58
N LYS A 309 29.27 -30.64 -9.58
CA LYS A 309 30.47 -29.84 -9.35
C LYS A 309 31.40 -29.88 -10.59
N PRO A 310 31.73 -28.74 -11.22
CA PRO A 310 32.65 -28.70 -12.35
C PRO A 310 34.04 -29.20 -11.95
N SER A 311 34.72 -29.90 -12.86
CA SER A 311 36.06 -30.48 -12.65
C SER A 311 37.12 -29.43 -12.29
N TRP A 312 36.99 -28.21 -12.79
CA TRP A 312 37.90 -27.10 -12.49
C TRP A 312 37.70 -26.46 -11.11
N MET A 313 36.65 -26.78 -10.35
CA MET A 313 36.47 -26.25 -8.99
C MET A 313 37.20 -27.13 -7.96
N ASP A 314 38.48 -27.39 -8.23
CA ASP A 314 39.33 -28.33 -7.51
C ASP A 314 39.94 -27.74 -6.21
N GLY A 315 39.80 -26.43 -5.97
CA GLY A 315 40.61 -25.68 -4.99
C GLY A 315 42.09 -25.56 -5.38
N GLY A 316 42.46 -26.05 -6.57
CA GLY A 316 43.82 -26.24 -7.05
C GLY A 316 44.29 -25.09 -7.91
N ALA A 317 44.86 -25.40 -9.09
CA ALA A 317 45.30 -24.38 -10.04
C ALA A 317 44.15 -23.92 -10.95
N ALA A 318 43.35 -24.87 -11.45
CA ALA A 318 42.24 -24.60 -12.36
C ALA A 318 41.21 -23.62 -11.76
N GLU A 319 40.87 -23.78 -10.47
CA GLU A 319 39.94 -22.87 -9.80
C GLU A 319 40.49 -21.42 -9.74
N ARG A 320 41.81 -21.26 -9.57
CA ARG A 320 42.47 -19.95 -9.54
C ARG A 320 42.48 -19.28 -10.92
N ASP A 321 42.69 -20.04 -11.98
CA ASP A 321 42.74 -19.51 -13.34
C ASP A 321 41.35 -19.07 -13.83
N VAL A 322 40.30 -19.87 -13.58
CA VAL A 322 38.91 -19.46 -13.88
C VAL A 322 38.53 -18.22 -13.06
N LEU A 323 38.91 -18.14 -11.78
CA LEU A 323 38.69 -16.96 -10.95
C LEU A 323 39.45 -15.72 -11.47
N ALA A 324 40.65 -15.88 -12.03
CA ALA A 324 41.41 -14.79 -12.63
C ALA A 324 40.72 -14.25 -13.90
N GLN A 325 40.29 -15.13 -14.81
CA GLN A 325 39.55 -14.75 -16.02
C GLN A 325 38.24 -14.03 -15.69
N VAL A 326 37.48 -14.56 -14.72
CA VAL A 326 36.23 -13.95 -14.22
C VAL A 326 36.49 -12.57 -13.62
N ARG A 327 37.57 -12.39 -12.85
CA ARG A 327 37.97 -11.07 -12.31
C ARG A 327 38.36 -10.09 -13.42
N GLN A 328 38.98 -10.55 -14.50
CA GLN A 328 39.35 -9.72 -15.65
C GLN A 328 38.10 -9.25 -16.42
N LYS A 329 37.15 -10.15 -16.73
CA LYS A 329 35.86 -9.79 -17.35
C LYS A 329 35.12 -8.72 -16.52
N VAL A 330 34.99 -8.89 -15.19
CA VAL A 330 34.36 -7.89 -14.30
C VAL A 330 35.01 -6.50 -14.40
N LYS A 331 36.35 -6.42 -14.46
CA LYS A 331 37.05 -5.14 -14.61
C LYS A 331 36.76 -4.48 -15.97
N LEU A 332 36.67 -5.26 -17.05
CA LEU A 332 36.38 -4.76 -18.39
C LEU A 332 34.95 -4.19 -18.46
N THR A 333 33.95 -4.95 -18.00
CA THR A 333 32.53 -4.52 -18.00
C THR A 333 32.32 -3.25 -17.16
N ALA A 334 33.01 -3.14 -16.01
CA ALA A 334 32.98 -1.94 -15.17
C ALA A 334 33.65 -0.72 -15.82
N SER A 335 34.68 -0.92 -16.65
CA SER A 335 35.33 0.14 -17.42
C SER A 335 34.44 0.63 -18.58
N GLN A 336 33.80 -0.30 -19.29
CA GLN A 336 32.86 0.01 -20.37
C GLN A 336 31.64 0.81 -19.87
N LYS A 337 31.00 0.37 -18.78
CA LYS A 337 29.87 1.10 -18.15
C LYS A 337 30.24 2.48 -17.60
N ARG A 338 31.53 2.82 -17.46
CA ARG A 338 32.00 4.19 -17.14
C ARG A 338 32.25 5.07 -18.37
N LYS A 339 32.51 4.49 -19.55
CA LYS A 339 32.76 5.23 -20.80
C LYS A 339 31.48 5.56 -21.58
N SER A 340 30.36 4.93 -21.25
CA SER A 340 29.09 5.03 -21.98
C SER A 340 28.08 6.02 -21.39
N LYS A 341 28.51 6.99 -20.56
CA LYS A 341 27.62 8.02 -20.00
C LYS A 341 27.78 9.32 -20.80
N PRO A 342 26.71 9.85 -21.45
CA PRO A 342 26.79 11.11 -22.20
C PRO A 342 27.13 12.33 -21.32
N TYR A 343 27.53 13.42 -21.99
CA TYR A 343 27.82 14.72 -21.40
C TYR A 343 26.83 15.74 -21.95
N GLU A 344 26.17 16.49 -21.07
CA GLU A 344 25.18 17.52 -21.42
C GLU A 344 25.82 18.93 -21.34
N PRO A 345 25.78 19.73 -22.42
CA PRO A 345 26.15 21.14 -22.39
C PRO A 345 24.95 22.01 -21.97
N GLN A 346 25.19 23.00 -21.11
CA GLN A 346 24.17 23.97 -20.69
C GLN A 346 23.88 24.95 -21.84
N GLN A 347 22.59 25.20 -22.13
CA GLN A 347 22.17 26.16 -23.16
C GLN A 347 21.84 27.53 -22.55
N ALA A 348 22.20 28.59 -23.27
CA ALA A 348 21.70 29.94 -23.05
C ALA A 348 20.41 30.17 -23.86
N ALA A 349 19.60 31.14 -23.46
CA ALA A 349 18.35 31.48 -24.14
C ALA A 349 18.57 32.39 -25.35
N ASP A 350 17.71 32.27 -26.38
CA ASP A 350 17.18 33.43 -27.11
C ASP A 350 15.88 33.10 -27.90
N ASN A 351 15.30 34.08 -28.60
CA ASN A 351 13.85 34.17 -28.83
C ASN A 351 13.32 33.98 -30.28
N ALA A 352 12.15 33.31 -30.39
CA ALA A 352 11.05 33.53 -31.36
C ALA A 352 11.31 33.32 -32.89
N PRO A 353 10.30 33.43 -33.80
CA PRO A 353 8.83 33.49 -33.63
C PRO A 353 8.02 32.42 -34.42
N ASP A 354 6.70 32.52 -34.30
CA ASP A 354 5.64 31.64 -34.83
C ASP A 354 5.23 31.95 -36.31
N GLN A 355 4.63 30.99 -37.05
CA GLN A 355 3.85 31.22 -38.28
C GLN A 355 2.74 30.16 -38.52
N GLN A 356 1.70 30.56 -39.27
CA GLN A 356 0.34 29.99 -39.19
C GLN A 356 -0.08 29.05 -40.36
N GLY A 357 -1.08 28.21 -40.09
CA GLY A 357 -2.08 27.76 -41.09
C GLY A 357 -2.16 26.24 -41.34
N ASN A 358 -3.31 25.65 -41.75
CA ASN A 358 -4.67 26.19 -41.85
C ASN A 358 -5.73 25.04 -41.82
N ARG A 359 -7.03 25.37 -41.83
CA ARG A 359 -8.21 24.49 -41.64
C ARG A 359 -8.71 23.80 -42.92
N THR A 360 -9.43 22.66 -42.78
CA THR A 360 -10.82 22.35 -43.28
C THR A 360 -11.16 20.86 -43.02
N ALA A 361 -12.30 20.50 -42.39
CA ALA A 361 -13.66 20.23 -42.94
C ALA A 361 -13.78 18.89 -43.75
N ALA A 362 -14.88 18.10 -43.75
CA ALA A 362 -16.24 18.29 -43.22
C ALA A 362 -16.97 16.95 -42.84
N ASN A 363 -18.24 17.07 -42.39
CA ASN A 363 -19.21 16.04 -41.91
C ASN A 363 -20.16 15.56 -43.08
N PRO A 364 -21.29 14.82 -42.91
CA PRO A 364 -21.77 13.82 -41.91
C PRO A 364 -22.44 12.56 -42.58
N VAL A 365 -23.24 11.72 -41.85
CA VAL A 365 -24.66 11.34 -42.15
C VAL A 365 -25.29 10.26 -41.21
N LYS A 366 -26.61 10.37 -41.03
CA LYS A 366 -27.60 9.85 -40.04
C LYS A 366 -28.03 8.35 -40.10
N SER A 367 -28.71 7.91 -39.02
CA SER A 367 -29.85 6.92 -38.94
C SER A 367 -29.54 5.41 -39.03
N ALA A 368 -30.40 4.47 -38.57
CA ALA A 368 -31.77 4.56 -37.99
C ALA A 368 -32.13 3.39 -37.01
N TYR A 369 -33.33 3.46 -36.42
CA TYR A 369 -34.00 2.49 -35.51
C TYR A 369 -34.16 1.04 -36.03
N PHE A 370 -34.38 0.08 -35.11
CA PHE A 370 -35.61 -0.76 -35.08
C PHE A 370 -35.88 -1.34 -33.67
N SER A 371 -37.04 -1.99 -33.46
CA SER A 371 -37.57 -2.38 -32.14
C SER A 371 -38.37 -3.70 -32.15
N SER A 372 -38.12 -4.57 -31.17
CA SER A 372 -39.00 -5.61 -30.60
C SER A 372 -38.26 -6.24 -29.40
N SER A 373 -38.75 -6.39 -28.16
CA SER A 373 -40.05 -6.79 -27.60
C SER A 373 -40.31 -8.31 -27.62
N ASP A 374 -40.03 -8.98 -26.50
CA ASP A 374 -40.81 -10.13 -26.01
C ASP A 374 -40.58 -10.36 -24.48
N GLN A 375 -41.54 -11.01 -23.85
CA GLN A 375 -41.64 -11.42 -22.42
C GLN A 375 -42.02 -12.93 -22.40
N PRO A 376 -42.39 -13.63 -21.28
CA PRO A 376 -42.52 -13.27 -19.85
C PRO A 376 -41.95 -14.31 -18.82
N LEU A 377 -42.18 -14.07 -17.51
CA LEU A 377 -42.30 -15.01 -16.36
C LEU A 377 -41.09 -15.93 -15.98
N HIS A 378 -40.51 -16.00 -14.76
CA HIS A 378 -40.82 -15.63 -13.36
C HIS A 378 -41.53 -16.71 -12.48
N VAL A 379 -40.84 -17.14 -11.40
CA VAL A 379 -41.24 -17.94 -10.18
C VAL A 379 -39.91 -18.25 -9.43
N LEU A 380 -39.68 -18.29 -8.11
CA LEU A 380 -40.27 -17.87 -6.80
C LEU A 380 -39.05 -17.67 -5.83
N ASP A 381 -39.07 -17.38 -4.52
CA ASP A 381 -40.03 -17.19 -3.39
C ASP A 381 -39.53 -15.92 -2.67
N GLN A 382 -40.30 -14.87 -2.34
CA GLN A 382 -41.65 -14.74 -1.77
C GLN A 382 -41.77 -15.06 -0.27
N ARG A 383 -41.17 -14.22 0.58
CA ARG A 383 -41.62 -13.98 1.98
C ARG A 383 -41.58 -12.48 2.29
N LEU A 384 -42.35 -12.05 3.30
CA LEU A 384 -42.51 -10.66 3.79
C LEU A 384 -43.34 -9.68 2.93
N LEU A 385 -44.39 -10.15 2.24
CA LEU A 385 -45.56 -9.31 1.90
C LEU A 385 -46.87 -10.10 2.09
N SER A 386 -47.69 -9.69 3.06
CA SER A 386 -49.10 -10.09 3.18
C SER A 386 -49.87 -9.10 4.07
N THR A 387 -51.19 -9.04 3.87
CA THR A 387 -52.10 -7.97 4.31
C THR A 387 -51.81 -6.61 3.64
N SER A 388 -52.77 -5.91 3.01
CA SER A 388 -54.18 -6.22 2.79
C SER A 388 -54.57 -6.06 1.31
N GLN A 389 -55.68 -6.69 0.92
CA GLN A 389 -56.20 -6.69 -0.44
C GLN A 389 -57.69 -6.33 -0.40
N ARG A 390 -58.18 -5.67 -1.47
CA ARG A 390 -59.60 -5.40 -1.84
C ARG A 390 -60.22 -4.13 -1.22
N ASP A 391 -61.15 -3.45 -1.89
CA ASP A 391 -61.97 -3.92 -3.03
C ASP A 391 -62.03 -3.03 -4.30
N SER A 392 -62.66 -3.59 -5.33
CA SER A 392 -62.70 -3.16 -6.74
C SER A 392 -63.66 -2.00 -7.06
N SER A 393 -63.42 -1.21 -8.13
CA SER A 393 -64.25 -1.20 -9.37
C SER A 393 -64.12 0.05 -10.29
N ALA A 394 -64.58 -0.12 -11.54
CA ALA A 394 -64.94 0.90 -12.57
C ALA A 394 -63.83 1.65 -13.36
N ASN A 395 -64.15 2.00 -14.61
CA ASN A 395 -63.29 2.64 -15.62
C ASN A 395 -63.77 4.07 -15.95
N ASN A 396 -62.82 5.00 -16.18
CA ASN A 396 -62.83 6.10 -17.21
C ASN A 396 -64.00 7.13 -17.27
N PRO A 397 -63.86 8.27 -17.99
CA PRO A 397 -62.66 9.03 -18.40
C PRO A 397 -62.73 10.56 -18.13
N VAL A 398 -61.60 11.25 -18.37
CA VAL A 398 -61.42 12.65 -18.86
C VAL A 398 -62.48 13.74 -18.56
N VAL A 399 -62.06 14.80 -17.86
CA VAL A 399 -62.60 16.17 -18.01
C VAL A 399 -61.46 17.21 -17.87
N ASN A 400 -61.48 18.31 -18.64
CA ASN A 400 -60.61 19.48 -18.46
C ASN A 400 -61.25 20.52 -17.52
N TYR A 401 -60.45 21.16 -16.65
CA TYR A 401 -60.54 22.55 -16.20
C TYR A 401 -59.14 22.89 -15.64
N ASP A 402 -58.45 23.99 -15.95
CA ASP A 402 -58.84 25.41 -16.00
C ASP A 402 -59.24 25.99 -14.62
N SER A 403 -59.28 27.32 -14.53
CA SER A 403 -58.66 28.08 -13.44
C SER A 403 -59.61 28.57 -12.33
N SER A 404 -59.00 28.86 -11.16
CA SER A 404 -59.62 29.27 -9.87
C SER A 404 -60.47 28.16 -9.19
N GLU A 405 -60.38 27.88 -7.88
CA GLU A 405 -59.93 28.67 -6.73
C GLU A 405 -59.08 27.86 -5.71
N ALA A 406 -58.72 28.49 -4.58
CA ALA A 406 -58.26 27.87 -3.32
C ALA A 406 -57.04 26.94 -3.36
N THR A 407 -55.84 27.52 -3.48
CA THR A 407 -54.55 26.84 -3.22
C THR A 407 -54.47 26.28 -1.79
N PRO A 408 -54.23 24.96 -1.59
CA PRO A 408 -53.80 24.44 -0.30
C PRO A 408 -52.42 24.98 0.05
N ARG A 409 -52.27 25.56 1.25
CA ARG A 409 -50.99 26.13 1.72
C ARG A 409 -49.99 25.04 2.11
N PHE A 410 -49.34 24.45 1.11
CA PHE A 410 -48.10 23.67 1.29
C PHE A 410 -46.94 24.16 0.40
N LEU A 411 -47.10 25.33 -0.22
CA LEU A 411 -46.02 26.14 -0.78
C LEU A 411 -45.77 27.38 0.11
N GLU A 412 -45.58 27.15 1.41
CA GLU A 412 -44.66 28.05 2.12
C GLU A 412 -43.27 27.83 1.52
N ARG A 413 -42.54 28.92 1.26
CA ARG A 413 -41.11 28.81 0.99
C ARG A 413 -40.50 28.16 2.23
N VAL A 414 -40.01 26.92 2.11
CA VAL A 414 -39.21 26.30 3.17
C VAL A 414 -38.16 27.34 3.57
N PRO A 415 -38.14 27.79 4.84
CA PRO A 415 -37.15 28.77 5.28
C PRO A 415 -35.77 28.24 4.94
N GLN A 416 -34.84 29.14 4.63
CA GLN A 416 -33.45 28.76 4.44
C GLN A 416 -32.91 28.30 5.79
N GLU A 417 -33.09 27.02 6.13
CA GLU A 417 -32.64 26.38 7.37
C GLU A 417 -31.11 26.33 7.36
N SER A 418 -30.49 27.48 7.62
CA SER A 418 -29.05 27.73 7.53
C SER A 418 -28.29 27.15 8.72
N ARG A 419 -28.69 25.94 9.14
CA ARG A 419 -28.06 25.10 10.14
C ARG A 419 -28.16 23.66 9.67
N LEU A 420 -27.00 23.06 9.43
CA LEU A 420 -26.87 21.60 9.37
C LEU A 420 -27.56 21.00 10.60
N LYS A 421 -28.44 20.01 10.38
CA LYS A 421 -29.05 19.25 11.47
C LYS A 421 -27.96 18.38 12.11
N GLU A 422 -28.03 18.18 13.42
CA GLU A 422 -26.91 17.60 14.19
C GLU A 422 -26.52 16.21 13.67
N ASP A 423 -27.51 15.37 13.35
CA ASP A 423 -27.33 14.07 12.71
C ASP A 423 -26.75 14.17 11.28
N GLU A 424 -27.22 15.14 10.49
CA GLU A 424 -26.78 15.34 9.09
C GLU A 424 -25.36 15.93 9.02
N ALA A 425 -24.94 16.71 10.01
CA ALA A 425 -23.54 17.14 10.20
C ALA A 425 -22.63 15.95 10.54
N GLY A 426 -23.09 15.04 11.41
CA GLY A 426 -22.37 13.81 11.74
C GLY A 426 -22.17 12.91 10.52
N LEU A 427 -23.23 12.71 9.71
CA LEU A 427 -23.15 11.95 8.46
C LEU A 427 -22.24 12.63 7.41
N LEU A 428 -22.26 13.96 7.29
CA LEU A 428 -21.39 14.70 6.37
C LEU A 428 -19.90 14.54 6.74
N MET A 429 -19.55 14.64 8.02
CA MET A 429 -18.18 14.39 8.48
C MET A 429 -17.79 12.93 8.28
N HIS A 430 -18.68 11.97 8.55
CA HIS A 430 -18.42 10.54 8.27
C HIS A 430 -18.12 10.28 6.79
N TYR A 431 -18.80 11.00 5.89
CA TYR A 431 -18.49 10.92 4.47
C TYR A 431 -17.07 11.41 4.15
N ILE A 432 -16.67 12.57 4.68
CA ILE A 432 -15.39 13.22 4.35
C ILE A 432 -14.19 12.48 4.98
N ASP A 433 -14.34 11.97 6.20
CA ASP A 433 -13.26 11.41 7.00
C ASP A 433 -13.05 9.90 6.78
N PHE A 434 -14.11 9.14 6.47
CA PHE A 434 -14.04 7.68 6.31
C PHE A 434 -14.44 7.20 4.90
N VAL A 435 -15.62 7.57 4.41
CA VAL A 435 -16.16 7.04 3.14
C VAL A 435 -15.35 7.52 1.93
N PHE A 436 -15.14 8.82 1.79
CA PHE A 436 -14.41 9.40 0.66
C PHE A 436 -12.95 8.92 0.56
N PRO A 437 -12.15 8.83 1.65
CA PRO A 437 -10.83 8.19 1.57
C PRO A 437 -10.90 6.69 1.25
N GLN A 438 -11.97 5.97 1.60
CA GLN A 438 -12.14 4.57 1.16
C GLN A 438 -12.50 4.47 -0.33
N GLN A 439 -13.33 5.37 -0.85
CA GLN A 439 -13.67 5.49 -2.27
C GLN A 439 -12.45 5.84 -3.14
N PHE A 440 -11.52 6.64 -2.61
CA PHE A 440 -10.39 7.21 -3.35
C PHE A 440 -9.07 7.08 -2.54
N PRO A 441 -8.55 5.85 -2.33
CA PRO A 441 -7.51 5.55 -1.33
C PRO A 441 -6.16 6.26 -1.53
N PHE A 442 -5.86 6.70 -2.75
CA PHE A 442 -4.64 7.44 -3.08
C PHE A 442 -4.87 8.96 -3.22
N TYR A 443 -6.12 9.43 -3.19
CA TYR A 443 -6.41 10.87 -3.30
C TYR A 443 -6.16 11.61 -1.98
N ARG A 444 -4.91 12.05 -1.83
CA ARG A 444 -4.35 12.72 -0.66
C ARG A 444 -3.72 14.07 -1.07
N PRO A 445 -4.52 15.03 -1.57
CA PRO A 445 -4.03 16.36 -1.96
C PRO A 445 -3.33 17.03 -0.78
N THR A 446 -2.20 17.71 -1.05
CA THR A 446 -1.44 18.42 -0.03
C THR A 446 -2.16 19.70 0.40
N THR A 447 -1.64 20.36 1.44
CA THR A 447 -2.11 21.70 1.83
C THR A 447 -1.81 22.77 0.77
N ALA A 448 -0.83 22.55 -0.11
CA ALA A 448 -0.58 23.44 -1.25
C ALA A 448 -1.61 23.24 -2.38
N ASP A 449 -2.17 22.04 -2.52
CA ASP A 449 -3.21 21.71 -3.49
C ASP A 449 -4.64 22.09 -3.01
N GLY A 450 -4.76 22.87 -1.92
CA GLY A 450 -6.05 23.22 -1.30
C GLY A 450 -6.75 22.08 -0.54
N GLY A 451 -6.12 20.91 -0.44
CA GLY A 451 -6.68 19.74 0.26
C GLY A 451 -8.03 19.29 -0.31
N ARG A 452 -8.96 18.91 0.59
CA ARG A 452 -10.34 18.50 0.25
C ARG A 452 -11.38 19.63 0.44
N GLY A 453 -10.95 20.87 0.62
CA GLY A 453 -11.87 22.01 0.88
C GLY A 453 -12.89 22.24 -0.23
N TRP A 454 -12.50 21.97 -1.49
CA TRP A 454 -13.39 22.03 -2.65
C TRP A 454 -14.56 21.03 -2.56
N LEU A 455 -14.36 19.85 -1.96
CA LEU A 455 -15.42 18.83 -1.84
C LEU A 455 -16.49 19.28 -0.85
N LEU A 456 -16.09 19.77 0.33
CA LEU A 456 -17.02 20.33 1.31
C LEU A 456 -17.74 21.57 0.73
N SER A 457 -17.00 22.45 0.05
CA SER A 457 -17.55 23.62 -0.66
C SER A 457 -18.64 23.23 -1.65
N LEU A 458 -18.43 22.19 -2.46
CA LEU A 458 -19.39 21.70 -3.44
C LEU A 458 -20.60 20.99 -2.78
N LEU A 459 -20.35 20.14 -1.78
CA LEU A 459 -21.41 19.45 -1.02
C LEU A 459 -22.35 20.45 -0.34
N MET A 460 -21.81 21.52 0.24
CA MET A 460 -22.61 22.58 0.87
C MET A 460 -23.33 23.52 -0.11
N GLN A 461 -23.04 23.44 -1.41
CA GLN A 461 -23.70 24.22 -2.46
C GLN A 461 -24.80 23.45 -3.22
N MET A 462 -24.84 22.11 -3.11
CA MET A 462 -25.69 21.27 -3.97
C MET A 462 -26.44 20.16 -3.23
N ASP A 463 -27.72 20.42 -2.91
CA ASP A 463 -28.66 19.45 -2.33
C ASP A 463 -28.57 18.02 -2.93
N PRO A 464 -28.53 17.81 -4.26
CA PRO A 464 -28.51 16.46 -4.82
C PRO A 464 -27.24 15.69 -4.47
N LEU A 465 -26.11 16.39 -4.40
CA LEU A 465 -24.78 15.85 -4.08
C LEU A 465 -24.65 15.64 -2.56
N TYR A 466 -25.16 16.59 -1.78
CA TYR A 466 -25.26 16.53 -0.33
C TYR A 466 -26.01 15.27 0.13
N TYR A 467 -27.26 15.10 -0.30
CA TYR A 467 -28.06 13.95 0.09
C TYR A 467 -27.52 12.62 -0.48
N ALA A 468 -26.82 12.63 -1.62
CA ALA A 468 -26.09 11.46 -2.11
C ALA A 468 -24.96 11.06 -1.13
N SER A 469 -24.15 12.01 -0.66
CA SER A 469 -23.06 11.73 0.28
C SER A 469 -23.58 11.25 1.65
N LEU A 470 -24.66 11.86 2.16
CA LEU A 470 -25.32 11.42 3.39
C LEU A 470 -25.87 9.99 3.25
N SER A 471 -26.45 9.64 2.10
CA SER A 471 -26.91 8.27 1.83
C SER A 471 -25.76 7.26 1.87
N ILE A 472 -24.59 7.58 1.31
CA ILE A 472 -23.43 6.67 1.35
C ILE A 472 -22.88 6.57 2.78
N ALA A 473 -22.84 7.67 3.53
CA ALA A 473 -22.42 7.69 4.93
C ALA A 473 -23.34 6.88 5.85
N ALA A 474 -24.67 7.03 5.71
CA ALA A 474 -25.64 6.26 6.48
C ALA A 474 -25.54 4.75 6.20
N TYR A 475 -25.31 4.37 4.94
CA TYR A 475 -25.02 2.98 4.56
C TYR A 475 -23.73 2.46 5.20
N HIS A 476 -22.65 3.24 5.18
CA HIS A 476 -21.38 2.85 5.79
C HIS A 476 -21.49 2.70 7.32
N GLN A 477 -22.13 3.65 8.00
CA GLN A 477 -22.36 3.56 9.45
C GLN A 477 -23.31 2.42 9.85
N HIS A 478 -24.21 1.98 8.96
CA HIS A 478 -24.99 0.77 9.18
C HIS A 478 -24.09 -0.48 9.13
N TYR A 479 -23.25 -0.59 8.10
CA TYR A 479 -22.31 -1.70 7.92
C TYR A 479 -21.27 -1.81 9.05
N GLU A 480 -20.66 -0.71 9.46
CA GLU A 480 -19.68 -0.69 10.57
C GLU A 480 -20.31 -1.12 11.90
N ALA A 481 -21.53 -0.66 12.18
CA ALA A 481 -22.25 -1.04 13.40
C ALA A 481 -22.61 -2.54 13.42
N TYR A 482 -22.99 -3.10 12.27
CA TYR A 482 -23.25 -4.55 12.11
C TYR A 482 -21.99 -5.39 12.39
N TYR A 483 -20.80 -4.92 12.00
CA TYR A 483 -19.55 -5.64 12.27
C TYR A 483 -19.11 -5.57 13.74
N GLY A 484 -19.48 -4.50 14.47
CA GLY A 484 -19.11 -4.28 15.87
C GLY A 484 -19.75 -5.24 16.87
N THR A 485 -20.87 -5.88 16.53
CA THR A 485 -21.63 -6.78 17.43
C THR A 485 -21.54 -8.23 16.97
N LYS A 486 -20.71 -9.05 17.65
CA LYS A 486 -20.66 -10.50 17.42
C LYS A 486 -21.55 -11.27 18.41
N LEU A 487 -22.32 -12.20 17.83
CA LEU A 487 -23.19 -13.22 18.44
C LEU A 487 -24.52 -12.74 19.05
N GLU A 488 -25.56 -13.52 18.72
CA GLU A 488 -26.74 -13.85 19.54
C GLU A 488 -27.71 -12.73 19.97
N SER A 489 -28.53 -12.26 19.03
CA SER A 489 -30.01 -12.12 19.19
C SER A 489 -30.66 -11.60 17.89
N GLU A 490 -32.00 -11.58 17.84
CA GLU A 490 -32.75 -11.06 16.69
C GLU A 490 -32.54 -9.55 16.51
N MET A 491 -32.30 -9.11 15.28
CA MET A 491 -32.01 -7.70 14.98
C MET A 491 -33.23 -6.81 15.19
N PRO A 492 -33.14 -5.71 15.96
CA PRO A 492 -34.17 -4.67 15.95
C PRO A 492 -34.18 -3.95 14.60
N ALA A 493 -35.33 -3.37 14.22
CA ALA A 493 -35.42 -2.50 13.05
C ALA A 493 -34.39 -1.37 13.15
N CYS A 494 -33.57 -1.18 12.12
CA CYS A 494 -32.40 -0.31 12.17
C CYS A 494 -32.64 1.03 11.45
N PRO A 495 -32.79 2.16 12.18
CA PRO A 495 -33.17 3.45 11.56
C PRO A 495 -32.18 3.98 10.52
N ARG A 496 -30.94 3.47 10.49
CA ARG A 496 -29.91 3.88 9.53
C ARG A 496 -30.20 3.43 8.09
N LEU A 497 -30.96 2.35 7.88
CA LEU A 497 -31.39 1.93 6.54
C LEU A 497 -32.56 2.79 6.04
N ASP A 498 -33.51 3.12 6.92
CA ASP A 498 -34.60 4.06 6.60
C ASP A 498 -34.05 5.46 6.29
N GLU A 499 -33.07 5.92 7.06
CA GLU A 499 -32.35 7.17 6.82
C GLU A 499 -31.56 7.14 5.50
N GLN A 500 -30.83 6.04 5.21
CA GLN A 500 -30.17 5.85 3.92
C GLN A 500 -31.17 5.98 2.76
N HIS A 501 -32.32 5.30 2.87
CA HIS A 501 -33.37 5.35 1.85
C HIS A 501 -33.96 6.76 1.70
N ARG A 502 -34.24 7.46 2.81
CA ARG A 502 -34.72 8.86 2.83
C ARG A 502 -33.76 9.78 2.07
N GLN A 503 -32.47 9.72 2.39
CA GLN A 503 -31.46 10.57 1.76
C GLN A 503 -31.25 10.23 0.28
N TYR A 504 -31.34 8.95 -0.11
CA TYR A 504 -31.30 8.54 -1.51
C TYR A 504 -32.49 9.08 -2.32
N VAL A 505 -33.72 9.01 -1.77
CA VAL A 505 -34.91 9.57 -2.43
C VAL A 505 -34.79 11.09 -2.56
N LEU A 506 -34.38 11.80 -1.50
CA LEU A 506 -34.15 13.24 -1.54
C LEU A 506 -33.09 13.63 -2.58
N SER A 507 -31.99 12.88 -2.70
CA SER A 507 -30.98 13.11 -3.75
C SER A 507 -31.58 13.03 -5.15
N LEU A 508 -32.39 12.01 -5.45
CA LEU A 508 -33.04 11.84 -6.74
C LEU A 508 -34.10 12.91 -7.03
N GLU A 509 -34.90 13.30 -6.03
CA GLU A 509 -35.89 14.38 -6.17
C GLU A 509 -35.21 15.73 -6.47
N ARG A 510 -34.17 16.07 -5.70
CA ARG A 510 -33.39 17.30 -5.89
C ARG A 510 -32.65 17.30 -7.23
N LEU A 511 -32.10 16.16 -7.66
CA LEU A 511 -31.49 16.02 -8.99
C LEU A 511 -32.52 16.25 -10.10
N ARG A 512 -33.73 15.69 -10.00
CA ARG A 512 -34.79 15.89 -10.99
C ARG A 512 -35.26 17.35 -11.07
N HIS A 513 -35.36 18.03 -9.92
CA HIS A 513 -35.64 19.47 -9.88
C HIS A 513 -34.51 20.28 -10.52
N HIS A 514 -33.26 20.02 -10.14
CA HIS A 514 -32.09 20.73 -10.68
C HIS A 514 -31.94 20.53 -12.20
N LEU A 515 -32.13 19.31 -12.72
CA LEU A 515 -32.15 19.03 -14.17
C LEU A 515 -33.23 19.83 -14.93
N GLY A 516 -34.41 20.04 -14.33
CA GLY A 516 -35.44 20.92 -14.86
C GLY A 516 -35.02 22.40 -14.91
N GLY A 517 -34.17 22.82 -13.97
CA GLY A 517 -33.49 24.12 -14.00
C GLY A 517 -32.41 24.19 -15.09
N VAL A 518 -31.54 23.18 -15.20
CA VAL A 518 -30.44 23.14 -16.19
C VAL A 518 -30.97 23.23 -17.63
N ALA A 519 -32.12 22.61 -17.93
CA ALA A 519 -32.80 22.71 -19.22
C ALA A 519 -33.24 24.14 -19.59
N ASN A 520 -33.27 25.06 -18.62
CA ASN A 520 -33.60 26.48 -18.77
C ASN A 520 -32.44 27.40 -18.31
N SER A 521 -31.22 26.85 -18.17
CA SER A 521 -30.05 27.58 -17.67
C SER A 521 -29.66 28.75 -18.57
N GLN A 522 -29.12 29.81 -17.95
CA GLN A 522 -28.54 30.92 -18.69
C GLN A 522 -27.13 30.54 -19.14
N ALA A 523 -26.66 31.13 -20.25
CA ALA A 523 -25.35 30.82 -20.82
C ALA A 523 -24.17 31.02 -19.85
N GLU A 524 -24.34 31.84 -18.79
CA GLU A 524 -23.32 32.07 -17.76
C GLU A 524 -23.31 31.02 -16.64
N SER A 525 -24.42 30.32 -16.38
CA SER A 525 -24.47 29.23 -15.37
C SER A 525 -24.25 27.85 -15.99
N PHE A 526 -24.59 27.68 -17.27
CA PHE A 526 -24.62 26.41 -18.02
C PHE A 526 -23.47 25.44 -17.66
N LEU A 527 -22.20 25.87 -17.78
CA LEU A 527 -21.05 25.02 -17.52
C LEU A 527 -20.95 24.60 -16.03
N LYS A 528 -21.28 25.51 -15.11
CA LYS A 528 -21.31 25.23 -13.66
C LYS A 528 -22.36 24.16 -13.34
N ASP A 529 -23.59 24.38 -13.81
CA ASP A 529 -24.74 23.53 -13.55
C ASP A 529 -24.49 22.09 -14.08
N HIS A 530 -23.86 21.96 -15.26
CA HIS A 530 -23.50 20.63 -15.80
C HIS A 530 -22.38 19.93 -15.02
N ILE A 531 -21.43 20.66 -14.42
CA ILE A 531 -20.40 20.08 -13.54
C ILE A 531 -21.03 19.52 -12.26
N GLU A 532 -22.01 20.24 -11.69
CA GLU A 532 -22.73 19.78 -10.49
C GLU A 532 -23.59 18.54 -10.76
N VAL A 533 -24.24 18.48 -11.93
CA VAL A 533 -24.94 17.28 -12.41
C VAL A 533 -23.97 16.10 -12.61
N LEU A 534 -22.80 16.32 -13.23
CA LEU A 534 -21.77 15.30 -13.40
C LEU A 534 -21.32 14.72 -12.05
N ALA A 535 -21.01 15.60 -11.08
CA ALA A 535 -20.62 15.20 -9.73
C ALA A 535 -21.70 14.33 -9.06
N CYS A 536 -22.97 14.73 -9.16
CA CYS A 536 -24.09 13.98 -8.59
C CYS A 536 -24.27 12.61 -9.24
N MET A 537 -24.21 12.54 -10.58
CA MET A 537 -24.30 11.26 -11.30
C MET A 537 -23.16 10.31 -10.93
N VAL A 538 -21.94 10.82 -10.75
CA VAL A 538 -20.79 9.99 -10.33
C VAL A 538 -20.94 9.48 -8.90
N LEU A 539 -21.35 10.31 -7.93
CA LEU A 539 -21.64 9.82 -6.57
C LEU A 539 -22.82 8.84 -6.52
N LEU A 540 -23.82 8.96 -7.40
CA LEU A 540 -24.88 7.98 -7.53
C LEU A 540 -24.36 6.63 -8.08
N VAL A 541 -23.42 6.63 -9.04
CA VAL A 541 -22.70 5.39 -9.42
C VAL A 541 -21.95 4.82 -8.20
N SER A 542 -21.23 5.65 -7.44
CA SER A 542 -20.52 5.21 -6.24
C SER A 542 -21.46 4.61 -5.18
N LEU A 543 -22.66 5.17 -4.99
CA LEU A 543 -23.68 4.66 -4.06
C LEU A 543 -24.23 3.30 -4.50
N GLU A 544 -24.56 3.11 -5.76
CA GLU A 544 -25.03 1.81 -6.26
C GLU A 544 -23.91 0.75 -6.20
N VAL A 545 -22.66 1.13 -6.49
CA VAL A 545 -21.47 0.28 -6.27
C VAL A 545 -21.31 -0.09 -4.80
N PHE A 546 -21.61 0.82 -3.86
CA PHE A 546 -21.50 0.59 -2.41
C PHE A 546 -22.66 -0.24 -1.84
N LYS A 547 -23.87 -0.15 -2.41
CA LYS A 547 -24.98 -1.07 -2.11
C LYS A 547 -24.68 -2.49 -2.60
N GLY A 548 -23.98 -2.64 -3.73
CA GLY A 548 -23.68 -3.93 -4.35
C GLY A 548 -24.89 -4.63 -4.99
N VAL A 549 -26.09 -4.05 -4.89
CA VAL A 549 -27.35 -4.63 -5.36
C VAL A 549 -28.10 -3.62 -6.22
N GLY A 550 -28.47 -4.04 -7.44
CA GLY A 550 -29.26 -3.24 -8.38
C GLY A 550 -28.48 -2.76 -9.60
N GLY A 551 -29.06 -2.97 -10.78
CA GLY A 551 -28.52 -2.53 -12.08
C GLY A 551 -28.79 -1.06 -12.42
N SER A 552 -28.94 -0.18 -11.42
CA SER A 552 -29.21 1.25 -11.64
C SER A 552 -27.94 2.01 -12.05
N TRP A 553 -26.76 1.50 -11.68
CA TRP A 553 -25.48 2.15 -11.92
C TRP A 553 -25.22 2.43 -13.42
N GLN A 554 -25.65 1.56 -14.34
CA GLN A 554 -25.56 1.84 -15.78
C GLN A 554 -26.32 3.08 -16.21
N ILE A 555 -27.46 3.39 -15.57
CA ILE A 555 -28.29 4.55 -15.92
C ILE A 555 -27.53 5.83 -15.57
N HIS A 556 -26.99 5.90 -14.35
CA HIS A 556 -26.19 7.03 -13.88
C HIS A 556 -24.87 7.17 -14.66
N LEU A 557 -24.16 6.06 -14.91
CA LEU A 557 -22.91 6.04 -15.66
C LEU A 557 -23.10 6.52 -17.11
N LYS A 558 -24.10 5.97 -17.81
CA LYS A 558 -24.42 6.35 -19.20
C LYS A 558 -24.89 7.80 -19.28
N ALA A 559 -25.64 8.30 -18.30
CA ALA A 559 -26.05 9.69 -18.25
C ALA A 559 -24.83 10.63 -18.09
N ALA A 560 -23.90 10.31 -17.18
CA ALA A 560 -22.67 11.07 -16.98
C ALA A 560 -21.76 11.05 -18.22
N SER A 561 -21.57 9.89 -18.86
CA SER A 561 -20.78 9.79 -20.10
C SER A 561 -21.39 10.55 -21.28
N ASN A 562 -22.73 10.61 -21.37
CA ASN A 562 -23.42 11.43 -22.38
C ASN A 562 -23.32 12.95 -22.10
N LEU A 563 -23.11 13.34 -20.84
CA LEU A 563 -22.97 14.73 -20.42
C LEU A 563 -21.57 15.29 -20.74
N LEU A 564 -20.54 14.44 -20.66
CA LEU A 564 -19.13 14.82 -20.78
C LEU A 564 -18.77 15.58 -22.07
N PRO A 565 -19.24 15.22 -23.28
CA PRO A 565 -18.99 16.00 -24.51
C PRO A 565 -19.61 17.40 -24.47
N THR A 566 -20.76 17.55 -23.81
CA THR A 566 -21.45 18.84 -23.66
C THR A 566 -20.69 19.76 -22.71
N ILE A 567 -20.22 19.22 -21.58
CA ILE A 567 -19.34 19.93 -20.65
C ILE A 567 -18.04 20.34 -21.33
N ARG A 568 -17.42 19.43 -22.09
CA ARG A 568 -16.17 19.71 -22.81
C ARG A 568 -16.35 20.82 -23.86
N ALA A 569 -17.43 20.81 -24.63
CA ALA A 569 -17.72 21.85 -25.61
C ALA A 569 -17.94 23.24 -24.96
N ALA A 570 -18.56 23.30 -23.77
CA ALA A 570 -18.72 24.54 -23.03
C ALA A 570 -17.41 25.02 -22.37
N TYR A 571 -16.61 24.10 -21.81
CA TYR A 571 -15.29 24.39 -21.24
C TYR A 571 -14.30 24.95 -22.29
N ASP A 572 -14.31 24.39 -23.50
CA ASP A 572 -13.48 24.87 -24.62
C ASP A 572 -13.98 26.21 -25.21
N ALA A 573 -15.19 26.66 -24.84
CA ALA A 573 -15.74 27.95 -25.25
C ALA A 573 -15.44 29.08 -24.25
N ASP A 574 -15.76 28.89 -22.96
CA ASP A 574 -15.37 29.78 -21.86
C ASP A 574 -15.33 29.04 -20.52
N HIS A 575 -14.12 28.76 -20.03
CA HIS A 575 -13.88 28.25 -18.67
C HIS A 575 -13.35 29.35 -17.72
N THR A 576 -13.18 30.60 -18.17
CA THR A 576 -12.53 31.67 -17.39
C THR A 576 -13.37 32.14 -16.20
N LYS A 577 -14.67 31.83 -16.20
CA LYS A 577 -15.63 32.13 -15.13
C LYS A 577 -15.78 31.01 -14.09
N LEU A 578 -15.11 29.86 -14.24
CA LEU A 578 -15.20 28.78 -13.27
C LEU A 578 -14.46 29.13 -11.97
N SER A 579 -15.13 28.93 -10.83
CA SER A 579 -14.46 28.99 -9.53
C SER A 579 -13.64 27.72 -9.27
N ASP A 580 -12.57 27.84 -8.48
CA ASP A 580 -11.64 26.74 -8.17
C ASP A 580 -12.35 25.46 -7.69
N THR A 581 -13.46 25.61 -6.95
CA THR A 581 -14.31 24.48 -6.53
C THR A 581 -14.86 23.69 -7.72
N HIS A 582 -15.37 24.36 -8.75
CA HIS A 582 -15.94 23.70 -9.93
C HIS A 582 -14.86 23.21 -10.89
N SER A 583 -13.74 23.93 -11.01
CA SER A 583 -12.56 23.46 -11.76
C SER A 583 -12.02 22.16 -11.17
N MET A 584 -11.82 22.09 -9.84
CA MET A 584 -11.38 20.86 -9.17
C MET A 584 -12.42 19.74 -9.24
N ALA A 585 -13.71 20.06 -9.08
CA ALA A 585 -14.78 19.09 -9.22
C ALA A 585 -14.83 18.47 -10.63
N LEU A 586 -14.72 19.29 -11.68
CA LEU A 586 -14.70 18.82 -13.06
C LEU A 586 -13.52 17.88 -13.32
N ILE A 587 -12.32 18.28 -12.91
CA ILE A 587 -11.11 17.47 -13.07
C ILE A 587 -11.23 16.13 -12.32
N PHE A 588 -11.71 16.16 -11.08
CA PHE A 588 -11.85 14.99 -10.23
C PHE A 588 -12.94 14.03 -10.76
N PHE A 589 -14.18 14.50 -10.93
CA PHE A 589 -15.30 13.63 -11.32
C PHE A 589 -15.19 13.14 -12.76
N SER A 590 -14.54 13.88 -13.67
CA SER A 590 -14.20 13.35 -15.01
C SER A 590 -13.25 12.16 -14.92
N ARG A 591 -12.22 12.23 -14.05
CA ARG A 591 -11.28 11.11 -13.88
C ARG A 591 -11.93 9.89 -13.22
N VAL A 592 -12.80 10.10 -12.23
CA VAL A 592 -13.60 9.02 -11.63
C VAL A 592 -14.52 8.38 -12.67
N LEU A 593 -15.11 9.19 -13.57
CA LEU A 593 -15.96 8.70 -14.65
C LEU A 593 -15.17 7.89 -15.71
N GLU A 594 -13.96 8.32 -16.09
CA GLU A 594 -13.06 7.53 -16.95
C GLU A 594 -12.72 6.17 -16.33
N TRP A 595 -12.48 6.13 -15.01
CA TRP A 595 -12.24 4.89 -14.24
C TRP A 595 -13.47 3.97 -14.24
N TYR A 596 -14.65 4.47 -13.84
CA TYR A 596 -15.90 3.69 -13.84
C TYR A 596 -16.31 3.23 -15.25
N SER A 597 -16.14 4.06 -16.29
CA SER A 597 -16.41 3.66 -17.68
C SER A 597 -15.51 2.51 -18.12
N THR A 598 -14.20 2.61 -17.85
CA THR A 598 -13.24 1.56 -18.24
C THR A 598 -13.54 0.23 -17.56
N LEU A 599 -13.72 0.22 -16.23
CA LEU A 599 -14.00 -1.01 -15.49
C LEU A 599 -15.41 -1.55 -15.74
N SER A 600 -16.39 -0.73 -16.16
CA SER A 600 -17.72 -1.22 -16.54
C SER A 600 -17.69 -2.13 -17.78
N GLY A 601 -16.95 -1.73 -18.82
CA GLY A 601 -16.79 -2.54 -20.02
C GLY A 601 -16.01 -3.82 -19.74
N ALA A 602 -14.96 -3.74 -18.92
CA ALA A 602 -14.18 -4.91 -18.52
C ALA A 602 -14.92 -5.85 -17.56
N THR A 603 -15.84 -5.34 -16.73
CA THR A 603 -16.71 -6.13 -15.86
C THR A 603 -17.77 -6.88 -16.68
N THR A 604 -18.51 -6.16 -17.52
CA THR A 604 -19.78 -6.63 -18.12
C THR A 604 -19.67 -7.06 -19.58
N GLY A 605 -18.52 -6.82 -20.22
CA GLY A 605 -18.33 -7.04 -21.65
C GLY A 605 -18.97 -5.97 -22.54
N THR A 606 -19.67 -4.95 -22.00
CA THR A 606 -20.25 -3.87 -22.82
C THR A 606 -19.18 -2.97 -23.43
N GLN A 607 -19.55 -2.19 -24.45
CA GLN A 607 -18.67 -1.15 -24.96
C GLN A 607 -18.50 -0.05 -23.89
N SER A 608 -17.28 0.51 -23.75
CA SER A 608 -17.04 1.68 -22.90
C SER A 608 -17.95 2.84 -23.32
N PHE A 609 -18.55 3.52 -22.35
CA PHE A 609 -19.43 4.67 -22.59
C PHE A 609 -18.64 5.93 -22.98
N ILE A 610 -17.34 5.97 -22.71
CA ILE A 610 -16.39 6.99 -23.18
C ILE A 610 -15.57 6.42 -24.34
N GLN A 611 -15.59 7.11 -25.48
CA GLN A 611 -14.85 6.77 -26.71
C GLN A 611 -13.57 7.60 -26.92
N THR A 612 -13.25 8.51 -26.01
CA THR A 612 -12.11 9.44 -26.10
C THR A 612 -11.32 9.44 -24.80
N SER A 613 -10.11 8.87 -24.82
CA SER A 613 -9.16 9.00 -23.71
C SER A 613 -8.70 10.45 -23.56
N GLY A 614 -8.69 10.97 -22.34
CA GLY A 614 -8.27 12.35 -22.04
C GLY A 614 -9.36 13.36 -22.39
N ALA A 615 -10.52 13.26 -21.72
CA ALA A 615 -11.66 14.15 -21.95
C ALA A 615 -11.32 15.65 -21.80
N PHE A 616 -10.28 15.98 -21.01
CA PHE A 616 -9.73 17.33 -20.92
C PHE A 616 -8.23 17.33 -21.26
N GLY A 617 -7.90 17.59 -22.53
CA GLY A 617 -6.52 17.65 -23.01
C GLY A 617 -5.76 18.86 -22.46
N GLY A 618 -4.76 18.63 -21.61
CA GLY A 618 -3.88 19.63 -21.01
C GLY A 618 -3.17 19.12 -19.75
N SER A 619 -2.31 19.95 -19.14
CA SER A 619 -1.57 19.62 -17.90
C SER A 619 -2.43 19.67 -16.62
N ALA A 620 -3.75 19.51 -16.76
CA ALA A 620 -4.77 19.78 -15.74
C ALA A 620 -5.69 18.57 -15.49
N CYS A 621 -5.12 17.36 -15.45
CA CYS A 621 -5.85 16.15 -15.09
C CYS A 621 -5.11 15.37 -13.99
N ILE A 622 -5.86 14.89 -12.99
CA ILE A 622 -5.31 14.04 -11.92
C ILE A 622 -4.89 12.69 -12.54
N PRO A 623 -3.63 12.23 -12.38
CA PRO A 623 -3.21 10.91 -12.84
C PRO A 623 -3.98 9.81 -12.11
N SER A 624 -4.33 8.71 -12.77
CA SER A 624 -5.12 7.63 -12.15
C SER A 624 -4.46 7.06 -10.89
N HIS A 625 -3.12 7.08 -10.82
CA HIS A 625 -2.40 6.60 -9.65
C HIS A 625 -2.50 7.53 -8.42
N LYS A 626 -2.83 8.81 -8.60
CA LYS A 626 -3.12 9.77 -7.50
C LYS A 626 -4.59 9.76 -7.08
N LEU A 627 -5.39 8.85 -7.65
CA LEU A 627 -6.79 8.59 -7.28
C LEU A 627 -6.94 7.18 -6.71
N MET A 628 -6.57 6.16 -7.50
CA MET A 628 -6.79 4.73 -7.23
C MET A 628 -5.49 3.90 -7.11
N GLY A 629 -4.31 4.50 -7.24
CA GLY A 629 -3.02 3.81 -7.09
C GLY A 629 -2.55 2.99 -8.30
N CYS A 630 -3.34 2.94 -9.37
CA CYS A 630 -3.00 2.27 -10.63
C CYS A 630 -2.63 3.29 -11.73
N GLU A 631 -1.63 2.98 -12.55
CA GLU A 631 -1.15 3.89 -13.61
C GLU A 631 -2.10 3.99 -14.82
N ASP A 632 -2.15 5.18 -15.42
CA ASP A 632 -3.04 5.50 -16.56
C ASP A 632 -2.85 4.57 -17.77
N TRP A 633 -1.63 4.07 -18.01
CA TRP A 633 -1.36 3.13 -19.10
C TRP A 633 -1.95 1.73 -18.88
N VAL A 634 -2.19 1.32 -17.62
CA VAL A 634 -2.89 0.06 -17.32
C VAL A 634 -4.37 0.20 -17.64
N LEU A 635 -4.96 1.34 -17.27
CA LEU A 635 -6.36 1.66 -17.53
C LEU A 635 -6.63 1.77 -19.04
N PHE A 636 -5.74 2.44 -19.77
CA PHE A 636 -5.74 2.44 -21.24
C PHE A 636 -5.58 1.02 -21.82
N GLY A 637 -4.73 0.17 -21.22
CA GLY A 637 -4.63 -1.24 -21.56
C GLY A 637 -5.97 -1.99 -21.44
N ILE A 638 -6.64 -1.88 -20.29
CA ILE A 638 -7.95 -2.50 -20.02
C ILE A 638 -9.01 -2.03 -21.03
N MET A 639 -9.05 -0.74 -21.35
CA MET A 639 -9.93 -0.18 -22.39
C MET A 639 -9.66 -0.81 -23.77
N ASN A 640 -8.39 -0.90 -24.19
CA ASN A 640 -8.00 -1.52 -25.46
C ASN A 640 -8.32 -3.03 -25.50
N ILE A 641 -8.29 -3.75 -24.38
CA ILE A 641 -8.69 -5.17 -24.32
C ILE A 641 -10.20 -5.30 -24.56
N THR A 642 -11.01 -4.45 -23.93
CA THR A 642 -12.46 -4.43 -24.16
C THR A 642 -12.76 -4.11 -25.63
N GLU A 643 -12.12 -3.10 -26.22
CA GLU A 643 -12.26 -2.78 -27.65
C GLU A 643 -11.79 -3.92 -28.57
N LEU A 644 -10.73 -4.64 -28.20
CA LEU A 644 -10.24 -5.80 -28.94
C LEU A 644 -11.26 -6.95 -28.94
N GLY A 645 -11.99 -7.14 -27.82
CA GLY A 645 -13.14 -8.05 -27.73
C GLY A 645 -14.25 -7.67 -28.72
N HIS A 646 -14.77 -6.45 -28.63
CA HIS A 646 -15.81 -5.95 -29.57
C HIS A 646 -15.38 -6.04 -31.04
N TRP A 647 -14.10 -5.77 -31.34
CA TRP A 647 -13.55 -5.96 -32.67
C TRP A 647 -13.50 -7.44 -33.09
N LYS A 648 -13.02 -8.33 -32.22
CA LYS A 648 -12.95 -9.78 -32.46
C LYS A 648 -14.33 -10.33 -32.79
N ASP A 649 -15.31 -10.05 -31.95
CA ASP A 649 -16.69 -10.54 -32.09
C ASP A 649 -17.33 -10.00 -33.38
N SER A 650 -17.13 -8.72 -33.69
CA SER A 650 -17.59 -8.10 -34.94
C SER A 650 -16.94 -8.75 -36.17
N MET A 651 -15.65 -9.11 -36.11
CA MET A 651 -14.97 -9.83 -37.19
C MET A 651 -15.40 -11.30 -37.28
N GLN A 652 -15.70 -11.97 -36.16
CA GLN A 652 -16.22 -13.35 -36.15
C GLN A 652 -17.63 -13.42 -36.73
N ALA A 653 -18.54 -12.54 -36.32
CA ALA A 653 -19.88 -12.42 -36.89
C ALA A 653 -19.84 -12.16 -38.40
N LYS A 654 -18.89 -11.33 -38.87
CA LYS A 654 -18.64 -11.06 -40.30
C LYS A 654 -17.83 -12.15 -41.01
N LYS A 655 -17.47 -13.25 -40.34
CA LYS A 655 -16.63 -14.37 -40.84
C LYS A 655 -15.31 -13.91 -41.47
N ARG A 656 -14.69 -12.88 -40.89
CA ARG A 656 -13.48 -12.18 -41.37
C ARG A 656 -12.38 -12.04 -40.32
N LEU A 657 -12.45 -12.75 -39.19
CA LEU A 657 -11.41 -12.73 -38.16
C LEU A 657 -10.09 -13.30 -38.71
N SER A 658 -9.06 -12.47 -38.76
CA SER A 658 -7.69 -12.91 -38.98
C SER A 658 -7.03 -13.16 -37.62
N VAL A 659 -6.71 -14.42 -37.32
CA VAL A 659 -6.00 -14.80 -36.08
C VAL A 659 -4.65 -14.08 -35.98
N ARG A 660 -3.98 -13.83 -37.11
CA ARG A 660 -2.73 -13.04 -37.17
C ARG A 660 -2.93 -11.57 -36.80
N ASP A 661 -4.05 -10.95 -37.18
CA ASP A 661 -4.36 -9.57 -36.80
C ASP A 661 -4.80 -9.49 -35.32
N LEU A 662 -5.59 -10.46 -34.85
CA LEU A 662 -5.93 -10.59 -33.42
C LEU A 662 -4.67 -10.70 -32.55
N ALA A 663 -3.75 -11.62 -32.87
CA ALA A 663 -2.48 -11.77 -32.16
C ALA A 663 -1.59 -10.52 -32.27
N ALA A 664 -1.51 -9.88 -33.45
CA ALA A 664 -0.72 -8.67 -33.63
C ALA A 664 -1.29 -7.46 -32.87
N ARG A 665 -2.60 -7.40 -32.64
CA ARG A 665 -3.25 -6.39 -31.79
C ARG A 665 -3.02 -6.69 -30.31
N ALA A 666 -3.23 -7.94 -29.89
CA ALA A 666 -2.99 -8.40 -28.53
C ALA A 666 -1.55 -8.13 -28.08
N GLY A 667 -0.56 -8.52 -28.90
CA GLY A 667 0.86 -8.32 -28.60
C GLY A 667 1.24 -6.86 -28.35
N ARG A 668 0.56 -5.87 -28.97
CA ARG A 668 0.80 -4.44 -28.67
C ARG A 668 0.27 -4.00 -27.32
N ILE A 669 -0.79 -4.63 -26.82
CA ILE A 669 -1.36 -4.39 -25.50
C ILE A 669 -0.49 -5.11 -24.45
N GLU A 670 -0.08 -6.34 -24.73
CA GLU A 670 0.86 -7.11 -23.92
C GLU A 670 2.21 -6.39 -23.77
N ASP A 671 2.80 -5.90 -24.89
CA ASP A 671 3.99 -5.05 -24.89
C ASP A 671 3.80 -3.77 -24.05
N LEU A 672 2.66 -3.09 -24.16
CA LEU A 672 2.36 -1.91 -23.35
C LEU A 672 2.37 -2.27 -21.85
N LEU A 673 1.65 -3.33 -21.49
CA LEU A 673 1.44 -3.74 -20.11
C LEU A 673 2.73 -4.26 -19.45
N GLU A 674 3.43 -5.17 -20.13
CA GLU A 674 4.70 -5.70 -19.63
C GLU A 674 5.79 -4.64 -19.55
N ASN A 675 5.96 -3.81 -20.58
CA ASN A 675 7.05 -2.84 -20.60
C ASN A 675 6.79 -1.66 -19.65
N GLY A 676 5.52 -1.31 -19.39
CA GLY A 676 5.14 -0.45 -18.27
C GLY A 676 5.55 -1.04 -16.92
N LEU A 677 5.17 -2.30 -16.65
CA LEU A 677 5.51 -2.96 -15.39
C LEU A 677 7.03 -3.11 -15.19
N LYS A 678 7.78 -3.41 -16.25
CA LYS A 678 9.26 -3.50 -16.23
C LYS A 678 9.92 -2.16 -15.88
N LYS A 679 9.43 -1.02 -16.37
CA LYS A 679 9.96 0.32 -16.02
C LYS A 679 9.80 0.63 -14.54
N ILE A 680 8.60 0.45 -13.99
CA ILE A 680 8.32 0.72 -12.57
C ILE A 680 9.12 -0.23 -11.68
N SER A 681 9.18 -1.52 -12.05
CA SER A 681 9.97 -2.54 -11.34
C SER A 681 11.48 -2.25 -11.31
N THR A 682 12.00 -1.50 -12.29
CA THR A 682 13.42 -1.13 -12.38
C THR A 682 13.72 0.28 -11.86
N GLY A 683 12.70 1.05 -11.45
CA GLY A 683 12.84 2.44 -11.03
C GLY A 683 13.21 3.39 -12.18
N ALA A 684 12.91 3.01 -13.43
CA ALA A 684 13.33 3.76 -14.62
C ALA A 684 12.57 5.09 -14.80
N ASP A 685 11.33 5.19 -14.33
CA ASP A 685 10.50 6.40 -14.37
C ASP A 685 10.88 7.41 -13.27
N GLY A 686 12.19 7.61 -13.07
CA GLY A 686 12.79 8.48 -12.05
C GLY A 686 12.94 9.93 -12.50
N ILE A 687 11.88 10.56 -13.01
CA ILE A 687 11.88 11.97 -13.44
C ILE A 687 10.66 12.70 -12.87
N LEU A 688 10.92 13.68 -12.01
CA LEU A 688 9.98 14.75 -11.61
C LEU A 688 8.58 14.33 -11.11
N ASP A 689 8.52 13.64 -9.96
CA ASP A 689 7.37 13.76 -9.07
C ASP A 689 7.85 14.39 -7.75
N HIS A 690 7.40 15.61 -7.47
CA HIS A 690 7.80 16.41 -6.29
C HIS A 690 7.15 15.95 -4.98
N ASP A 691 6.37 14.87 -5.05
CA ASP A 691 5.39 14.46 -4.07
C ASP A 691 6.00 13.77 -2.83
N LEU A 692 5.47 14.12 -1.66
CA LEU A 692 5.97 13.75 -0.33
C LEU A 692 5.52 12.33 0.10
N LEU A 693 5.15 11.48 -0.87
CA LEU A 693 4.65 10.13 -0.64
C LEU A 693 5.65 9.27 0.16
N SER A 694 5.16 8.66 1.25
CA SER A 694 5.96 7.78 2.11
C SER A 694 6.49 6.57 1.34
N ARG A 695 7.50 5.89 1.92
CA ARG A 695 8.04 4.67 1.32
C ARG A 695 7.01 3.54 1.24
N GLU A 696 6.01 3.51 2.13
CA GLU A 696 4.85 2.60 2.01
C GLU A 696 3.98 2.99 0.81
N SER A 697 3.58 4.25 0.68
CA SER A 697 2.71 4.69 -0.44
C SER A 697 3.29 4.37 -1.82
N LYS A 698 4.62 4.40 -1.98
CA LYS A 698 5.30 3.99 -3.22
C LYS A 698 5.30 2.47 -3.44
N PHE A 699 5.29 1.67 -2.37
CA PHE A 699 5.13 0.21 -2.42
C PHE A 699 3.67 -0.19 -2.71
N ASP A 700 2.71 0.50 -2.09
CA ASP A 700 1.27 0.30 -2.31
C ASP A 700 0.90 0.57 -3.77
N LYS A 701 1.34 1.71 -4.32
CA LYS A 701 1.18 2.06 -5.75
C LYS A 701 1.75 0.97 -6.67
N PHE A 702 2.93 0.43 -6.35
CA PHE A 702 3.53 -0.66 -7.13
C PHE A 702 2.70 -1.94 -7.05
N CYS A 703 2.22 -2.34 -5.87
CA CYS A 703 1.44 -3.57 -5.70
C CYS A 703 0.06 -3.49 -6.37
N VAL A 704 -0.65 -2.36 -6.21
CA VAL A 704 -1.92 -2.09 -6.90
C VAL A 704 -1.73 -2.11 -8.42
N THR A 705 -0.76 -1.35 -8.94
CA THR A 705 -0.44 -1.32 -10.38
C THR A 705 -0.11 -2.72 -10.91
N SER A 706 0.72 -3.50 -10.20
CA SER A 706 1.09 -4.87 -10.59
C SER A 706 -0.13 -5.81 -10.68
N VAL A 707 -1.03 -5.75 -9.71
CA VAL A 707 -2.23 -6.62 -9.68
C VAL A 707 -3.22 -6.27 -10.78
N PHE A 708 -3.43 -4.99 -11.08
CA PHE A 708 -4.22 -4.59 -12.25
C PHE A 708 -3.56 -5.01 -13.58
N VAL A 709 -2.22 -4.98 -13.70
CA VAL A 709 -1.50 -5.47 -14.89
C VAL A 709 -1.72 -6.97 -15.10
N TYR A 710 -1.55 -7.80 -14.06
CA TYR A 710 -1.75 -9.24 -14.20
C TYR A 710 -3.21 -9.60 -14.50
N ALA A 711 -4.17 -8.89 -13.91
CA ALA A 711 -5.59 -9.02 -14.26
C ALA A 711 -5.90 -8.59 -15.70
N ALA A 712 -5.28 -7.51 -16.19
CA ALA A 712 -5.41 -7.06 -17.58
C ALA A 712 -4.78 -8.06 -18.56
N LEU A 713 -3.61 -8.63 -18.26
CA LEU A 713 -3.00 -9.69 -19.07
C LEU A 713 -3.89 -10.95 -19.11
N ILE A 714 -4.44 -11.38 -17.97
CA ILE A 714 -5.40 -12.49 -17.92
C ILE A 714 -6.65 -12.16 -18.75
N TYR A 715 -7.23 -10.95 -18.64
CA TYR A 715 -8.37 -10.52 -19.45
C TYR A 715 -8.04 -10.53 -20.95
N LEU A 716 -6.84 -10.09 -21.34
CA LEU A 716 -6.36 -10.15 -22.72
C LEU A 716 -6.29 -11.61 -23.22
N HIS A 717 -5.73 -12.53 -22.44
CA HIS A 717 -5.64 -13.94 -22.79
C HIS A 717 -7.02 -14.60 -22.86
N VAL A 718 -7.96 -14.25 -21.96
CA VAL A 718 -9.37 -14.66 -22.05
C VAL A 718 -10.03 -14.15 -23.34
N ILE A 719 -9.77 -12.91 -23.74
CA ILE A 719 -10.30 -12.33 -24.99
C ILE A 719 -9.66 -12.96 -26.24
N VAL A 720 -8.37 -13.32 -26.21
CA VAL A 720 -7.66 -13.91 -27.36
C VAL A 720 -7.91 -15.42 -27.45
N SER A 721 -7.42 -16.18 -26.46
CA SER A 721 -7.39 -17.64 -26.42
C SER A 721 -8.69 -18.26 -25.90
N GLY A 722 -9.43 -17.56 -25.04
CA GLY A 722 -10.62 -18.05 -24.35
C GLY A 722 -10.39 -18.25 -22.85
N ALA A 723 -11.49 -18.36 -22.09
CA ALA A 723 -11.46 -18.55 -20.64
C ALA A 723 -11.08 -19.99 -20.24
N TYR A 724 -9.81 -20.34 -20.44
CA TYR A 724 -9.25 -21.66 -20.14
C TYR A 724 -8.14 -21.54 -19.07
N PRO A 725 -8.45 -21.73 -17.77
CA PRO A 725 -7.53 -21.54 -16.66
C PRO A 725 -6.19 -22.28 -16.75
N ASP A 726 -6.14 -23.41 -17.46
CA ASP A 726 -4.94 -24.24 -17.58
C ASP A 726 -3.94 -23.73 -18.64
N LEU A 727 -4.26 -22.65 -19.36
CA LEU A 727 -3.35 -22.01 -20.31
C LEU A 727 -2.09 -21.48 -19.60
N PRO A 728 -0.87 -21.77 -20.11
CA PRO A 728 0.38 -21.35 -19.48
C PRO A 728 0.49 -19.83 -19.25
N GLU A 729 -0.03 -19.02 -20.18
CA GLU A 729 -0.05 -17.57 -20.10
C GLU A 729 -0.97 -17.06 -18.98
N ILE A 730 -2.10 -17.73 -18.73
CA ILE A 730 -3.00 -17.41 -17.61
C ILE A 730 -2.37 -17.88 -16.30
N GLN A 731 -1.89 -19.13 -16.23
CA GLN A 731 -1.25 -19.70 -15.05
C GLN A 731 -0.02 -18.91 -14.55
N SER A 732 0.78 -18.40 -15.49
CA SER A 732 1.91 -17.51 -15.20
C SER A 732 1.44 -16.22 -14.51
N ASN A 733 0.46 -15.53 -15.10
CA ASN A 733 -0.07 -14.28 -14.56
C ASN A 733 -0.80 -14.48 -13.22
N VAL A 734 -1.57 -15.55 -13.04
CA VAL A 734 -2.22 -15.90 -11.76
C VAL A 734 -1.17 -16.17 -10.68
N SER A 735 -0.09 -16.89 -11.01
CA SER A 735 1.01 -17.17 -10.07
C SER A 735 1.77 -15.91 -9.66
N LEU A 736 2.03 -14.99 -10.60
CA LEU A 736 2.67 -13.71 -10.33
C LEU A 736 1.77 -12.80 -9.47
N ALA A 737 0.47 -12.74 -9.78
CA ALA A 737 -0.50 -11.98 -9.00
C ALA A 737 -0.65 -12.51 -7.57
N ARG A 738 -0.73 -13.83 -7.38
CA ARG A 738 -0.73 -14.50 -6.07
C ARG A 738 0.44 -14.04 -5.20
N ASP A 739 1.62 -13.93 -5.80
CA ASP A 739 2.85 -13.55 -5.10
C ASP A 739 2.99 -12.02 -4.88
N VAL A 740 2.06 -11.20 -5.41
CA VAL A 740 1.83 -9.80 -5.00
C VAL A 740 0.71 -9.71 -3.96
N PHE A 741 -0.40 -10.43 -4.11
CA PHE A 741 -1.48 -10.48 -3.10
C PHE A 741 -0.97 -10.95 -1.72
N ARG A 742 -0.06 -11.93 -1.66
CA ARG A 742 0.61 -12.34 -0.40
C ARG A 742 1.42 -11.20 0.26
N ARG A 743 1.79 -10.16 -0.46
CA ARG A 743 2.48 -8.95 0.08
C ARG A 743 1.52 -7.86 0.54
N MET A 744 0.23 -8.01 0.22
CA MET A 744 -0.86 -7.14 0.65
C MET A 744 -1.78 -7.84 1.67
N GLU A 745 -1.41 -9.04 2.12
CA GLU A 745 -2.19 -9.82 3.07
C GLU A 745 -2.27 -9.07 4.41
N GLY A 746 -3.50 -8.78 4.87
CA GLY A 746 -3.76 -7.92 6.03
C GLY A 746 -3.87 -6.42 5.72
N SER A 747 -3.70 -5.97 4.46
CA SER A 747 -3.92 -4.57 4.06
C SER A 747 -5.37 -4.32 3.62
N ASP A 748 -6.01 -3.27 4.13
CA ASP A 748 -7.34 -2.84 3.70
C ASP A 748 -7.43 -2.50 2.20
N LEU A 749 -6.29 -2.25 1.53
CA LEU A 749 -6.21 -2.00 0.08
C LEU A 749 -6.85 -3.12 -0.75
N VAL A 750 -6.85 -4.37 -0.26
CA VAL A 750 -7.43 -5.52 -0.98
C VAL A 750 -8.94 -5.37 -1.20
N ARG A 751 -9.65 -4.60 -0.35
CA ARG A 751 -11.08 -4.29 -0.56
C ARG A 751 -11.31 -3.40 -1.79
N ASN A 752 -10.33 -2.58 -2.16
CA ASN A 752 -10.36 -1.66 -3.29
C ASN A 752 -9.74 -2.26 -4.56
N LEU A 753 -9.71 -3.60 -4.63
CA LEU A 753 -9.20 -4.40 -5.75
C LEU A 753 -10.29 -5.35 -6.27
N SER A 754 -11.58 -4.96 -6.22
CA SER A 754 -12.70 -5.85 -6.56
C SER A 754 -12.58 -6.41 -7.97
N TRP A 755 -12.28 -5.57 -8.96
CA TRP A 755 -12.11 -6.01 -10.34
C TRP A 755 -10.95 -7.01 -10.48
N PRO A 756 -9.68 -6.66 -10.21
CA PRO A 756 -8.59 -7.59 -10.49
C PRO A 756 -8.63 -8.85 -9.62
N LEU A 757 -9.06 -8.77 -8.35
CA LEU A 757 -9.24 -9.96 -7.50
C LEU A 757 -10.28 -10.92 -8.10
N CYS A 758 -11.39 -10.40 -8.64
CA CYS A 758 -12.38 -11.20 -9.34
C CYS A 758 -11.84 -11.81 -10.64
N ILE A 759 -11.19 -11.03 -11.52
CA ILE A 759 -10.66 -11.54 -12.80
C ILE A 759 -9.64 -12.65 -12.57
N ILE A 760 -8.69 -12.42 -11.66
CA ILE A 760 -7.62 -13.37 -11.34
C ILE A 760 -8.22 -14.59 -10.65
N GLY A 761 -9.06 -14.40 -9.63
CA GLY A 761 -9.71 -15.49 -8.88
C GLY A 761 -10.60 -16.36 -9.76
N CYS A 762 -11.36 -15.80 -10.70
CA CYS A 762 -12.18 -16.56 -11.63
C CYS A 762 -11.35 -17.46 -12.57
N MET A 763 -10.06 -17.19 -12.73
CA MET A 763 -9.13 -17.93 -13.60
C MET A 763 -8.14 -18.84 -12.84
N THR A 764 -8.37 -19.10 -11.55
CA THR A 764 -7.59 -20.07 -10.76
C THR A 764 -8.02 -21.51 -10.98
N ASN A 765 -7.14 -22.47 -10.66
CA ASN A 765 -7.41 -23.90 -10.61
C ASN A 765 -6.81 -24.56 -9.35
N GLY A 766 -7.41 -25.66 -8.88
CA GLY A 766 -6.88 -26.50 -7.80
C GLY A 766 -6.52 -25.71 -6.52
N ASP A 767 -5.30 -25.91 -6.01
CA ASP A 767 -4.78 -25.26 -4.79
C ASP A 767 -4.85 -23.72 -4.82
N GLN A 768 -4.88 -23.11 -6.01
CA GLN A 768 -5.00 -21.66 -6.16
C GLN A 768 -6.37 -21.14 -5.73
N GLU A 769 -7.45 -21.90 -5.97
CA GLU A 769 -8.81 -21.52 -5.54
C GLU A 769 -8.84 -21.26 -4.02
N GLN A 770 -8.18 -22.12 -3.25
CA GLN A 770 -8.14 -22.01 -1.79
C GLN A 770 -7.33 -20.81 -1.30
N PHE A 771 -6.25 -20.42 -2.00
CA PHE A 771 -5.52 -19.19 -1.68
C PHE A 771 -6.37 -17.94 -1.93
N PHE A 772 -7.00 -17.82 -3.10
CA PHE A 772 -7.78 -16.63 -3.44
C PHE A 772 -9.09 -16.54 -2.63
N ARG A 773 -9.71 -17.68 -2.28
CA ARG A 773 -10.76 -17.76 -1.24
C ARG A 773 -10.25 -17.23 0.10
N GLY A 774 -9.04 -17.63 0.51
CA GLY A 774 -8.39 -17.15 1.74
C GLY A 774 -8.19 -15.64 1.76
N ILE A 775 -7.59 -15.07 0.71
CA ILE A 775 -7.39 -13.62 0.54
C ILE A 775 -8.71 -12.85 0.58
N ALA A 776 -9.76 -13.37 -0.06
CA ALA A 776 -11.07 -12.73 0.00
C ALA A 776 -11.61 -12.70 1.44
N LEU A 777 -11.70 -13.88 2.08
CA LEU A 777 -12.24 -14.04 3.43
C LEU A 777 -11.44 -13.30 4.53
N SER A 778 -10.12 -13.16 4.39
CA SER A 778 -9.27 -12.40 5.33
C SER A 778 -9.41 -10.88 5.14
N SER A 779 -9.70 -10.44 3.91
CA SER A 779 -9.93 -9.03 3.58
C SER A 779 -11.37 -8.56 3.86
N ASN A 780 -12.24 -9.44 4.38
CA ASN A 780 -13.71 -9.32 4.47
C ASN A 780 -14.45 -9.26 3.11
N VAL A 781 -13.75 -9.43 1.98
CA VAL A 781 -14.33 -9.55 0.63
C VAL A 781 -15.14 -10.84 0.58
N GLY A 782 -16.41 -10.76 0.16
CA GLY A 782 -17.28 -11.93 0.04
C GLY A 782 -17.85 -12.53 1.32
N ARG A 783 -17.46 -12.06 2.52
CA ARG A 783 -17.93 -12.65 3.79
C ARG A 783 -19.12 -11.92 4.41
N PHE A 784 -19.17 -10.59 4.25
CA PHE A 784 -20.28 -9.72 4.64
C PHE A 784 -20.41 -8.58 3.62
N PRO A 785 -21.62 -8.06 3.35
CA PRO A 785 -21.82 -7.26 2.15
C PRO A 785 -21.47 -5.77 2.32
N PHE A 786 -20.28 -5.38 1.82
CA PHE A 786 -19.98 -3.98 1.50
C PHE A 786 -19.52 -3.81 0.04
N GLY A 787 -20.35 -3.12 -0.74
CA GLY A 787 -20.15 -2.83 -2.15
C GLY A 787 -19.95 -4.04 -3.06
N SER A 788 -19.43 -3.79 -4.26
CA SER A 788 -19.06 -4.82 -5.25
C SER A 788 -18.17 -5.93 -4.68
N SER A 789 -17.30 -5.59 -3.71
CA SER A 789 -16.42 -6.55 -3.01
C SER A 789 -17.19 -7.66 -2.29
N ALA A 790 -18.45 -7.42 -1.89
CA ALA A 790 -19.36 -8.41 -1.32
C ALA A 790 -19.62 -9.63 -2.22
N HIS A 791 -19.51 -9.44 -3.54
CA HIS A 791 -19.91 -10.45 -4.53
C HIS A 791 -18.72 -11.14 -5.19
N VAL A 792 -17.50 -10.61 -5.05
CA VAL A 792 -16.28 -11.12 -5.70
C VAL A 792 -16.05 -12.61 -5.38
N LEU A 793 -16.14 -13.01 -4.10
CA LEU A 793 -16.00 -14.42 -3.73
C LEU A 793 -17.11 -15.29 -4.33
N ASN A 794 -18.36 -14.83 -4.30
CA ASN A 794 -19.49 -15.59 -4.85
C ASN A 794 -19.34 -15.79 -6.36
N ILE A 795 -18.87 -14.78 -7.09
CA ILE A 795 -18.60 -14.84 -8.54
C ILE A 795 -17.43 -15.80 -8.82
N MET A 796 -16.37 -15.77 -8.00
CA MET A 796 -15.24 -16.71 -8.09
C MET A 796 -15.69 -18.16 -7.84
N GLU A 797 -16.40 -18.41 -6.74
CA GLU A 797 -16.88 -19.75 -6.39
C GLU A 797 -17.90 -20.29 -7.39
N GLU A 798 -18.76 -19.43 -7.94
CA GLU A 798 -19.68 -19.80 -9.02
C GLU A 798 -18.94 -20.08 -10.33
N CYS A 799 -17.90 -19.31 -10.69
CA CYS A 799 -17.01 -19.65 -11.81
C CYS A 799 -16.40 -21.04 -11.63
N TRP A 800 -15.93 -21.36 -10.43
CA TRP A 800 -15.35 -22.66 -10.12
C TRP A 800 -16.40 -23.78 -10.11
N ARG A 801 -17.63 -23.50 -9.65
CA ARG A 801 -18.77 -24.44 -9.67
C ARG A 801 -19.24 -24.74 -11.09
N LEU A 802 -19.45 -23.69 -11.91
CA LEU A 802 -19.87 -23.81 -13.31
C LEU A 802 -18.87 -24.65 -14.10
N ARG A 803 -17.56 -24.33 -14.03
CA ARG A 803 -16.48 -25.13 -14.65
C ARG A 803 -16.44 -26.59 -14.21
N ARG A 804 -16.89 -26.91 -13.00
CA ARG A 804 -17.01 -28.29 -12.48
C ARG A 804 -18.31 -28.99 -12.86
N SER A 805 -19.31 -28.28 -13.40
CA SER A 805 -20.64 -28.81 -13.72
C SER A 805 -20.91 -29.00 -15.21
N THR A 806 -20.10 -28.42 -16.08
CA THR A 806 -20.14 -28.64 -17.54
C THR A 806 -19.44 -29.95 -17.91
N ASP A 807 -20.22 -31.00 -18.19
CA ASP A 807 -19.74 -32.29 -18.77
C ASP A 807 -19.06 -32.11 -20.15
N GLN A 808 -19.17 -30.94 -20.77
CA GLN A 808 -18.50 -30.60 -22.02
C GLN A 808 -17.20 -29.83 -21.74
N ALA A 809 -16.06 -30.46 -22.03
CA ALA A 809 -14.70 -29.93 -21.79
C ALA A 809 -14.28 -28.74 -22.70
N PHE A 810 -15.23 -27.94 -23.18
CA PHE A 810 -15.03 -26.91 -24.21
C PHE A 810 -15.78 -25.58 -23.96
N GLU A 811 -16.61 -25.47 -22.92
CA GLU A 811 -17.26 -24.17 -22.60
C GLU A 811 -16.34 -23.27 -21.77
N ALA A 812 -15.99 -22.11 -22.33
CA ALA A 812 -15.10 -21.14 -21.75
C ALA A 812 -15.80 -20.26 -20.69
N VAL A 813 -15.88 -20.75 -19.44
CA VAL A 813 -16.56 -20.07 -18.33
C VAL A 813 -15.69 -19.01 -17.66
N HIS A 814 -16.17 -17.77 -17.61
CA HIS A 814 -15.55 -16.62 -16.93
C HIS A 814 -16.56 -15.84 -16.06
N TRP A 815 -16.10 -14.77 -15.40
CA TRP A 815 -16.86 -14.01 -14.40
C TRP A 815 -18.21 -13.49 -14.89
N MET A 816 -18.36 -13.22 -16.20
CA MET A 816 -19.64 -12.78 -16.79
C MET A 816 -20.69 -13.90 -16.75
N ASN A 817 -20.29 -15.16 -17.01
CA ASN A 817 -21.19 -16.31 -16.89
C ASN A 817 -21.60 -16.56 -15.43
N ALA A 818 -20.67 -16.39 -14.49
CA ALA A 818 -20.95 -16.49 -13.06
C ALA A 818 -21.87 -15.37 -12.55
N MET A 819 -21.64 -14.12 -12.96
CA MET A 819 -22.57 -13.02 -12.66
C MET A 819 -23.95 -13.26 -13.25
N GLN A 820 -24.04 -13.76 -14.49
CA GLN A 820 -25.31 -14.12 -15.13
C GLN A 820 -26.03 -15.24 -14.37
N SER A 821 -25.32 -16.29 -13.95
CA SER A 821 -25.85 -17.42 -13.18
C SER A 821 -26.36 -16.99 -11.79
N LEU A 822 -25.65 -16.05 -11.13
CA LEU A 822 -26.06 -15.47 -9.85
C LEU A 822 -27.09 -14.32 -9.98
N ASN A 823 -27.55 -14.00 -11.20
CA ASN A 823 -28.41 -12.85 -11.51
C ASN A 823 -27.85 -11.51 -10.96
N LEU A 824 -26.51 -11.36 -10.94
CA LEU A 824 -25.81 -10.17 -10.49
C LEU A 824 -25.59 -9.19 -11.65
N ASN A 825 -25.97 -7.94 -11.43
CA ASN A 825 -25.71 -6.84 -12.35
C ASN A 825 -24.96 -5.71 -11.65
N ILE A 826 -23.69 -5.97 -11.32
CA ILE A 826 -22.83 -5.08 -10.53
C ILE A 826 -21.69 -4.50 -11.38
N LEU A 827 -21.14 -3.38 -10.92
CA LEU A 827 -19.89 -2.80 -11.42
C LEU A 827 -18.76 -3.20 -10.46
N LEU A 828 -17.78 -3.99 -10.92
CA LEU A 828 -16.60 -4.32 -10.15
C LEU A 828 -15.59 -3.17 -10.26
N VAL A 829 -15.29 -2.52 -9.13
CA VAL A 829 -14.27 -1.49 -8.97
C VAL A 829 -13.36 -1.88 -7.81
#